data_AF-A0A847A3E1-F1
#
_entry.id   AF-A0A847A3E1-F1
#
_cell.length_a   1.000
_cell.length_b   1.000
_cell.length_c   1.000
_cell.angle_alpha   90.00
_cell.angle_beta   90.00
_cell.angle_gamma   90.00
#
_symmetry.space_group_name_H-M   'P 1'
#
loop_
_entity.id
_entity.type
_entity.pdbx_description
1 polymer ?
#
loop_
_entity_poly.entity_id
_entity_poly.type
_entity_poly.pdbx_seq_one_letter_code
_entity_poly.pdbx_strand_id
1 'polypeptide(L)'
;MNLRRTISAVVVAGLALGLSTLANATAVAVPTVSTVVNPPALNHHLSVQPQIGSGETEGFDAADVGIDARTGGDASDQIAPLIVALDLSGSMNDDDGNSMIKLSGAKRAVNEVIQGLAAQQPFGVWTYPAATDNCSPGQFAIAPGPVTDKVGAIAAVDGLTADGGTPTGPALEAIAASLKSRGSHSATLVLVSDGESNCGSNPCVVAKDLFAQGFEVTVHTVGFRVSAAGRDELNCVASVTGGRYVDVEDSDDLIDAVRELTRAKLRVSTSDVVVYEAAGSAQLTVTVTNTSTVSAADVRVMLDIEGDLLGVNRLLRVGNLGPAAIVKRSWLISLNDSSAVVSGSAATDRVFEMSAWANNADRVAVEASLKAAQLQSDHDSMRPYLASWLREPLEEGHPIVIMGDSYSSGEGTFSYVTPPAGVSKACHRSEYTYLVQQLEPGDIVNLACSGAVSQHFSGTGRDNTPSQLSQLEALEKAPSAVVMTIGGNDIGFAEIVEECVKSSCDTNARLVAVRLQIVDWLRTWLKPVYTDTWITLNTPERVAQRGGKTAPVIVLAYPQITHATKFGACGTVDGTAGLKGMFGPGEVAVANQLAARLNAAIKAAVADAVSEGFEVYFVSAAADVAQPNHTICDDPSYLNGIVDFGNAPESGHPNVAGYAAESGIIIAWSESQARLDTSRKTGDLRERQSGQARQQLWATKPKIALEKSSHATHRVSRGSPLVLVGAGFAPGSPVTAVVHSSPAVLGTVLADQQGEVTVEGTLPAALELGQHVVVMYGSDVSGNYFDQRARLTVLAHPPVWVQLGLPAAGLLTIVAGASLVVWWRRGRTQRTDR
;
A
#
# COMPACT_ATOMS: atom_id res chain seq x y z
N MET A 1 -45.24 -28.64 -49.27
CA MET A 1 -45.05 -27.50 -50.20
C MET A 1 -43.73 -26.84 -49.79
N ASN A 2 -42.70 -26.79 -50.63
CA ASN A 2 -42.55 -25.99 -51.87
C ASN A 2 -42.39 -24.49 -51.53
N LEU A 3 -41.32 -23.77 -51.95
CA LEU A 3 -40.16 -24.19 -52.76
C LEU A 3 -38.95 -23.22 -52.53
N ARG A 4 -37.73 -23.71 -52.81
CA ARG A 4 -36.57 -23.12 -53.56
C ARG A 4 -36.68 -21.65 -54.05
N ARG A 5 -35.61 -20.87 -54.30
CA ARG A 5 -34.11 -21.00 -54.28
C ARG A 5 -33.56 -19.55 -54.21
N THR A 6 -32.46 -19.20 -53.53
CA THR A 6 -31.03 -19.40 -53.86
C THR A 6 -30.54 -18.74 -55.17
N ILE A 7 -29.32 -18.16 -55.14
CA ILE A 7 -28.35 -17.88 -56.25
C ILE A 7 -28.06 -16.38 -56.58
N SER A 8 -26.80 -15.99 -56.29
CA SER A 8 -25.95 -14.99 -57.00
C SER A 8 -26.23 -13.47 -56.92
N ALA A 9 -25.23 -12.58 -57.13
CA ALA A 9 -23.74 -12.71 -57.04
C ALA A 9 -23.04 -11.33 -57.22
N VAL A 10 -21.72 -11.29 -56.94
CA VAL A 10 -20.65 -10.44 -57.53
C VAL A 10 -20.75 -8.91 -57.28
N VAL A 11 -19.78 -8.19 -56.67
CA VAL A 11 -18.29 -8.15 -56.66
C VAL A 11 -17.71 -7.05 -57.57
N VAL A 12 -16.68 -6.34 -57.06
CA VAL A 12 -15.85 -5.28 -57.71
C VAL A 12 -16.64 -3.99 -58.02
N ALA A 13 -16.48 -2.89 -57.25
CA ALA A 13 -15.30 -2.03 -57.01
C ALA A 13 -14.97 -1.05 -58.15
N GLY A 14 -14.43 0.13 -57.81
CA GLY A 14 -14.00 1.14 -58.78
C GLY A 14 -13.97 2.56 -58.21
N LEU A 15 -12.77 3.05 -57.85
CA LEU A 15 -12.55 4.45 -57.52
C LEU A 15 -12.71 5.34 -58.76
N ALA A 16 -13.16 6.59 -58.58
CA ALA A 16 -12.43 7.76 -59.09
C ALA A 16 -12.94 9.08 -58.46
N LEU A 17 -11.99 9.97 -58.14
CA LEU A 17 -11.95 11.43 -58.37
C LEU A 17 -13.26 12.26 -58.33
N GLY A 18 -13.32 13.45 -57.72
CA GLY A 18 -12.28 14.26 -57.07
C GLY A 18 -12.47 15.77 -57.35
N LEU A 19 -11.86 16.64 -56.52
CA LEU A 19 -11.83 18.12 -56.61
C LEU A 19 -13.23 18.80 -56.41
N SER A 20 -13.47 19.52 -55.30
CA SER A 20 -13.15 20.95 -55.02
C SER A 20 -14.12 21.95 -55.68
N THR A 21 -14.42 23.16 -55.17
CA THR A 21 -13.66 24.08 -54.28
C THR A 21 -14.60 25.17 -53.70
N LEU A 22 -14.19 25.88 -52.62
CA LEU A 22 -14.67 27.22 -52.15
C LEU A 22 -16.12 27.32 -51.59
N ALA A 23 -16.51 28.30 -50.76
CA ALA A 23 -15.82 29.14 -49.75
C ALA A 23 -16.82 29.94 -48.86
N ASN A 24 -16.32 30.46 -47.72
CA ASN A 24 -16.78 31.63 -46.94
C ASN A 24 -18.19 31.68 -46.28
N ALA A 25 -18.19 31.43 -44.96
CA ALA A 25 -18.54 32.37 -43.86
C ALA A 25 -19.71 33.39 -43.99
N THR A 26 -20.58 33.42 -42.97
CA THR A 26 -20.73 34.56 -42.02
C THR A 26 -21.60 34.15 -40.81
N ALA A 27 -21.64 34.97 -39.75
CA ALA A 27 -22.29 34.64 -38.47
C ALA A 27 -23.49 35.55 -38.13
N VAL A 28 -24.44 35.05 -37.34
CA VAL A 28 -25.50 35.77 -36.61
C VAL A 28 -25.67 35.09 -35.23
N ALA A 29 -26.16 35.80 -34.21
CA ALA A 29 -26.02 35.40 -32.80
C ALA A 29 -27.29 35.58 -31.94
N VAL A 30 -27.29 34.98 -30.73
CA VAL A 30 -28.12 35.34 -29.54
C VAL A 30 -29.64 35.01 -29.66
N PRO A 31 -30.43 34.82 -28.57
CA PRO A 31 -30.18 34.97 -27.13
C PRO A 31 -30.43 33.73 -26.23
N THR A 32 -30.11 33.88 -24.94
CA THR A 32 -30.59 33.07 -23.80
C THR A 32 -31.85 33.67 -23.15
N VAL A 33 -32.75 32.83 -22.60
CA VAL A 33 -33.78 33.20 -21.61
C VAL A 33 -34.02 32.02 -20.66
N SER A 34 -34.18 32.28 -19.36
CA SER A 34 -34.53 31.29 -18.32
C SER A 34 -35.99 31.46 -17.86
N THR A 35 -36.66 30.38 -17.46
CA THR A 35 -37.89 30.42 -16.63
C THR A 35 -37.98 29.24 -15.67
N VAL A 36 -38.60 29.47 -14.51
CA VAL A 36 -38.87 28.49 -13.45
C VAL A 36 -40.38 28.44 -13.20
N VAL A 37 -40.98 27.25 -13.15
CA VAL A 37 -42.40 27.04 -12.76
C VAL A 37 -42.55 25.72 -11.98
N ASN A 38 -43.49 25.67 -11.02
CA ASN A 38 -43.77 24.59 -10.06
C ASN A 38 -45.25 24.76 -9.56
N PRO A 39 -45.91 23.83 -8.82
CA PRO A 39 -45.69 22.40 -8.60
C PRO A 39 -46.72 21.55 -9.41
N PRO A 40 -47.85 20.91 -8.94
CA PRO A 40 -48.48 20.77 -7.60
C PRO A 40 -48.33 19.33 -7.00
N ALA A 41 -49.19 18.91 -6.05
CA ALA A 41 -49.17 17.58 -5.41
C ALA A 41 -50.57 17.07 -4.92
N LEU A 42 -50.68 15.77 -4.66
CA LEU A 42 -51.69 15.08 -3.82
C LEU A 42 -51.00 13.86 -3.15
N ASN A 43 -50.99 13.68 -1.82
CA ASN A 43 -52.08 13.29 -0.88
C ASN A 43 -52.42 11.78 -0.93
N HIS A 44 -52.63 11.05 0.19
CA HIS A 44 -52.73 11.42 1.62
C HIS A 44 -52.57 10.19 2.55
N HIS A 45 -52.14 10.39 3.82
CA HIS A 45 -52.45 9.58 5.04
C HIS A 45 -52.01 8.09 5.14
N LEU A 46 -51.78 7.50 6.33
CA LEU A 46 -51.28 7.99 7.65
C LEU A 46 -50.80 6.79 8.52
N SER A 47 -49.80 7.01 9.38
CA SER A 47 -49.54 6.33 10.68
C SER A 47 -49.47 4.80 10.80
N VAL A 48 -48.24 4.26 10.90
CA VAL A 48 -47.80 3.28 11.93
C VAL A 48 -46.35 3.64 12.33
N GLN A 49 -45.93 3.36 13.57
CA GLN A 49 -44.53 3.53 14.03
C GLN A 49 -43.59 2.45 13.45
N PRO A 50 -42.27 2.72 13.39
CA PRO A 50 -41.36 1.94 14.25
C PRO A 50 -40.26 2.79 14.95
N GLN A 51 -39.27 2.11 15.52
CA GLN A 51 -38.26 2.61 16.47
C GLN A 51 -36.83 2.65 15.89
N ILE A 52 -35.98 3.44 16.54
CA ILE A 52 -34.49 3.50 16.44
C ILE A 52 -33.91 4.07 15.13
N GLY A 53 -32.95 5.00 15.30
CA GLY A 53 -32.19 5.64 14.24
C GLY A 53 -31.35 6.79 14.80
N SER A 54 -30.19 6.47 15.36
CA SER A 54 -29.22 7.43 15.93
C SER A 54 -27.85 7.24 15.28
N GLY A 55 -27.25 8.32 14.78
CA GLY A 55 -25.94 8.30 14.12
C GLY A 55 -24.78 8.01 15.08
N GLU A 56 -23.68 7.51 14.53
CA GLU A 56 -22.55 6.94 15.27
C GLU A 56 -21.55 7.99 15.76
N THR A 57 -21.22 7.94 17.06
CA THR A 57 -19.95 8.39 17.64
C THR A 57 -19.67 7.53 18.87
N GLU A 58 -18.39 7.38 19.23
CA GLU A 58 -17.85 6.49 20.29
C GLU A 58 -18.02 4.97 20.00
N GLY A 59 -16.99 4.14 20.12
CA GLY A 59 -15.57 4.42 20.36
C GLY A 59 -14.78 3.12 20.58
N PHE A 60 -13.48 3.13 20.29
CA PHE A 60 -12.57 2.05 20.68
C PHE A 60 -11.25 2.62 21.21
N ASP A 61 -11.07 2.45 22.52
CA ASP A 61 -9.87 2.83 23.26
C ASP A 61 -8.83 1.68 23.25
N ALA A 62 -7.61 1.95 23.69
CA ALA A 62 -6.44 1.10 23.45
C ALA A 62 -6.40 -0.22 24.25
N ALA A 63 -5.71 -1.22 23.69
CA ALA A 63 -5.21 -2.40 24.40
C ALA A 63 -3.83 -2.79 23.84
N ASP A 64 -2.77 -2.35 24.53
CA ASP A 64 -1.36 -2.59 24.23
C ASP A 64 -0.85 -3.94 24.79
N VAL A 65 -0.07 -4.68 23.98
CA VAL A 65 1.12 -5.45 24.39
C VAL A 65 2.06 -5.57 23.16
N GLY A 66 3.34 -5.25 23.21
CA GLY A 66 4.07 -4.53 24.26
C GLY A 66 5.54 -4.36 23.89
N ILE A 67 6.06 -3.13 24.01
CA ILE A 67 7.47 -2.77 23.79
C ILE A 67 8.09 -2.41 25.14
N ASP A 68 9.26 -2.99 25.49
CA ASP A 68 10.02 -2.50 26.64
C ASP A 68 10.87 -1.27 26.23
N ALA A 69 10.88 -0.25 27.08
CA ALA A 69 11.04 1.12 26.63
C ALA A 69 12.37 1.77 27.05
N ARG A 70 12.95 2.56 26.14
CA ARG A 70 13.34 3.97 26.39
C ARG A 70 13.82 4.70 25.12
N THR A 71 13.42 5.97 25.02
CA THR A 71 13.96 7.00 24.10
C THR A 71 13.87 6.71 22.60
N GLY A 72 12.64 6.64 22.09
CA GLY A 72 12.30 7.00 20.71
C GLY A 72 11.07 7.92 20.76
N GLY A 73 11.04 8.98 19.95
CA GLY A 73 9.83 9.76 19.73
C GLY A 73 9.12 9.20 18.50
N ASP A 74 7.85 8.82 18.63
CA ASP A 74 7.12 8.21 17.52
C ASP A 74 6.99 9.14 16.31
N ALA A 75 7.04 8.54 15.12
CA ALA A 75 6.72 9.23 13.88
C ALA A 75 5.19 9.43 13.82
N SER A 76 4.72 10.65 14.12
CA SER A 76 3.30 10.95 14.03
C SER A 76 2.81 10.86 12.58
N ASP A 77 1.80 10.02 12.35
CA ASP A 77 1.21 9.83 11.02
C ASP A 77 0.44 11.08 10.53
N GLN A 78 0.24 12.05 11.43
CA GLN A 78 -0.27 13.39 11.13
C GLN A 78 0.85 14.43 11.26
N ILE A 79 0.89 15.37 10.30
CA ILE A 79 1.80 16.51 10.26
C ILE A 79 1.09 17.71 10.91
N ALA A 80 1.74 18.39 11.85
CA ALA A 80 1.17 19.59 12.48
C ALA A 80 0.93 20.71 11.45
N PRO A 81 -0.22 21.41 11.47
CA PRO A 81 -0.49 22.52 10.56
C PRO A 81 0.51 23.67 10.71
N LEU A 82 1.02 24.16 9.58
CA LEU A 82 1.84 25.36 9.48
C LEU A 82 0.97 26.54 9.07
N ILE A 83 0.83 27.55 9.93
CA ILE A 83 0.01 28.73 9.66
C ILE A 83 0.91 29.97 9.59
N VAL A 84 0.82 30.74 8.51
CA VAL A 84 1.33 32.13 8.52
C VAL A 84 0.19 33.05 8.95
N ALA A 85 0.43 33.88 9.95
CA ALA A 85 -0.51 34.91 10.40
C ALA A 85 0.04 36.28 10.00
N LEU A 86 -0.57 36.90 9.00
CA LEU A 86 -0.17 38.20 8.46
C LEU A 86 -0.98 39.34 9.09
N ASP A 87 -0.25 40.30 9.65
CA ASP A 87 -0.76 41.63 9.96
C ASP A 87 -1.13 42.37 8.66
N LEU A 88 -2.31 42.99 8.66
CA LEU A 88 -2.86 43.84 7.62
C LEU A 88 -3.23 45.23 8.17
N SER A 89 -2.72 45.62 9.34
CA SER A 89 -2.92 46.97 9.90
C SER A 89 -2.35 48.05 8.99
N GLY A 90 -2.84 49.29 9.12
CA GLY A 90 -2.57 50.38 8.18
C GLY A 90 -1.08 50.69 7.96
N SER A 91 -0.23 50.44 8.96
CA SER A 91 1.24 50.60 8.91
C SER A 91 1.93 49.66 7.93
N MET A 92 1.32 48.53 7.58
CA MET A 92 1.82 47.62 6.53
C MET A 92 1.77 48.23 5.10
N ASN A 93 1.19 49.43 4.94
CA ASN A 93 1.31 50.23 3.72
C ASN A 93 2.56 51.14 3.69
N ASP A 94 3.29 51.26 4.79
CA ASP A 94 4.51 52.08 4.88
C ASP A 94 5.68 51.46 4.09
N ASP A 95 6.71 52.30 3.88
CA ASP A 95 7.97 51.91 3.26
C ASP A 95 8.83 51.03 4.19
N ASP A 96 9.44 49.99 3.63
CA ASP A 96 10.39 49.12 4.31
C ASP A 96 11.77 49.76 4.50
N GLY A 97 12.01 50.96 3.97
CA GLY A 97 13.29 51.67 4.00
C GLY A 97 14.10 51.51 2.72
N ASN A 98 13.75 50.52 1.88
CA ASN A 98 14.38 50.22 0.60
C ASN A 98 13.44 50.52 -0.59
N SER A 99 12.48 51.45 -0.42
CA SER A 99 11.51 51.86 -1.45
C SER A 99 10.49 50.80 -1.84
N MET A 100 10.20 49.83 -0.96
CA MET A 100 9.14 48.83 -1.14
C MET A 100 8.11 48.90 0.00
N ILE A 101 6.84 48.66 -0.32
CA ILE A 101 5.76 48.62 0.68
C ILE A 101 5.89 47.33 1.51
N LYS A 102 5.81 47.44 2.84
CA LYS A 102 5.92 46.30 3.78
C LYS A 102 5.02 45.12 3.40
N LEU A 103 3.73 45.36 3.13
CA LEU A 103 2.79 44.32 2.68
C LEU A 103 3.25 43.61 1.39
N SER A 104 3.92 44.30 0.47
CA SER A 104 4.47 43.70 -0.74
C SER A 104 5.72 42.85 -0.47
N GLY A 105 6.44 43.09 0.62
CA GLY A 105 7.42 42.14 1.19
C GLY A 105 6.74 40.90 1.77
N ALA A 106 5.76 41.10 2.66
CA ALA A 106 5.05 40.01 3.34
C ALA A 106 4.33 39.05 2.36
N LYS A 107 3.72 39.57 1.30
CA LYS A 107 3.13 38.76 0.21
C LYS A 107 4.17 37.89 -0.48
N ARG A 108 5.32 38.45 -0.88
CA ARG A 108 6.42 37.69 -1.51
C ARG A 108 6.92 36.59 -0.57
N ALA A 109 7.13 36.90 0.71
CA ALA A 109 7.57 35.93 1.71
C ALA A 109 6.60 34.73 1.81
N VAL A 110 5.28 34.97 1.82
CA VAL A 110 4.28 33.87 1.85
C VAL A 110 4.16 33.15 0.51
N ASN A 111 4.29 33.83 -0.62
CA ASN A 111 4.31 33.19 -1.94
C ASN A 111 5.51 32.25 -2.13
N GLU A 112 6.69 32.60 -1.61
CA GLU A 112 7.85 31.70 -1.58
C GLU A 112 7.59 30.44 -0.71
N VAL A 113 6.93 30.60 0.45
CA VAL A 113 6.50 29.46 1.27
C VAL A 113 5.53 28.56 0.50
N ILE A 114 4.48 29.13 -0.12
CA ILE A 114 3.49 28.37 -0.91
C ILE A 114 4.16 27.60 -2.05
N GLN A 115 5.09 28.22 -2.77
CA GLN A 115 5.90 27.56 -3.80
C GLN A 115 6.69 26.38 -3.20
N GLY A 116 7.33 26.57 -2.04
CA GLY A 116 8.10 25.55 -1.32
C GLY A 116 7.32 24.42 -0.63
N LEU A 117 5.98 24.52 -0.50
CA LEU A 117 5.19 23.51 0.25
C LEU A 117 5.28 22.10 -0.34
N ALA A 118 5.47 21.12 0.54
CA ALA A 118 5.33 19.70 0.23
C ALA A 118 3.84 19.31 0.05
N ALA A 119 3.53 18.39 -0.87
CA ALA A 119 2.17 18.08 -1.31
C ALA A 119 1.18 17.53 -0.25
N GLN A 120 1.65 17.25 0.96
CA GLN A 120 0.83 16.75 2.09
C GLN A 120 0.99 17.60 3.37
N GLN A 121 1.73 18.71 3.33
CA GLN A 121 1.84 19.62 4.47
C GLN A 121 0.50 20.37 4.65
N PRO A 122 -0.20 20.27 5.80
CA PRO A 122 -1.33 21.13 6.07
C PRO A 122 -0.82 22.56 6.28
N PHE A 123 -1.28 23.49 5.45
CA PHE A 123 -0.86 24.88 5.46
C PHE A 123 -2.06 25.82 5.40
N GLY A 124 -1.98 26.97 6.06
CA GLY A 124 -2.98 28.02 5.99
C GLY A 124 -2.40 29.42 6.16
N VAL A 125 -3.15 30.42 5.73
CA VAL A 125 -2.80 31.85 5.88
C VAL A 125 -3.95 32.53 6.61
N TRP A 126 -3.69 32.99 7.83
CA TRP A 126 -4.58 33.87 8.58
C TRP A 126 -4.19 35.33 8.33
N THR A 127 -5.17 36.21 8.27
CA THR A 127 -4.98 37.65 8.05
C THR A 127 -5.81 38.44 9.04
N TYR A 128 -5.19 39.40 9.73
CA TYR A 128 -5.80 40.22 10.77
C TYR A 128 -5.33 41.68 10.64
N PRO A 129 -6.20 42.69 10.78
CA PRO A 129 -7.64 42.61 11.01
C PRO A 129 -8.40 42.15 9.75
N ALA A 130 -9.72 41.97 9.86
CA ALA A 130 -10.59 41.81 8.70
C ALA A 130 -10.98 43.19 8.13
N ALA A 131 -10.96 43.36 6.81
CA ALA A 131 -11.20 44.63 6.12
C ALA A 131 -12.59 45.30 6.33
N THR A 132 -13.45 44.75 7.19
CA THR A 132 -14.74 45.32 7.59
C THR A 132 -14.76 45.87 9.02
N ASP A 133 -13.71 45.63 9.82
CA ASP A 133 -13.62 46.05 11.22
C ASP A 133 -12.15 46.15 11.66
N ASN A 134 -11.72 47.37 11.94
CA ASN A 134 -10.33 47.75 12.25
C ASN A 134 -9.72 47.02 13.47
N CYS A 135 -10.51 46.41 14.34
CA CYS A 135 -10.01 45.60 15.48
C CYS A 135 -10.49 44.13 15.44
N SER A 136 -11.04 43.66 14.32
CA SER A 136 -11.47 42.27 14.17
C SER A 136 -10.30 41.29 14.29
N PRO A 137 -10.45 40.13 14.96
CA PRO A 137 -9.39 39.11 15.06
C PRO A 137 -8.95 38.50 13.72
N GLY A 138 -9.63 38.82 12.62
CA GLY A 138 -9.28 38.36 11.28
C GLY A 138 -9.94 37.03 10.89
N GLN A 139 -9.43 36.42 9.84
CA GLN A 139 -9.90 35.15 9.30
C GLN A 139 -8.83 34.44 8.47
N PHE A 140 -9.08 33.17 8.09
CA PHE A 140 -8.26 32.49 7.09
C PHE A 140 -8.53 33.04 5.69
N ALA A 141 -7.50 33.65 5.08
CA ALA A 141 -7.43 33.89 3.64
C ALA A 141 -7.18 32.58 2.87
N ILE A 142 -6.40 31.67 3.46
CA ILE A 142 -6.24 30.28 3.01
C ILE A 142 -6.53 29.37 4.20
N ALA A 143 -7.57 28.53 4.08
CA ALA A 143 -7.97 27.60 5.14
C ALA A 143 -6.92 26.47 5.30
N PRO A 144 -6.66 26.01 6.54
CA PRO A 144 -5.61 25.02 6.81
C PRO A 144 -5.92 23.67 6.16
N GLY A 145 -5.02 23.21 5.27
CA GLY A 145 -5.08 21.91 4.61
C GLY A 145 -3.97 21.74 3.56
N PRO A 146 -3.91 20.59 2.85
CA PRO A 146 -2.93 20.38 1.78
C PRO A 146 -3.18 21.32 0.60
N VAL A 147 -2.19 22.16 0.25
CA VAL A 147 -2.31 23.13 -0.84
C VAL A 147 -2.08 22.46 -2.19
N THR A 148 -3.15 21.95 -2.78
CA THR A 148 -3.15 21.33 -4.13
C THR A 148 -3.19 22.37 -5.24
N ASP A 149 -3.90 23.49 -5.06
CA ASP A 149 -3.87 24.65 -5.97
C ASP A 149 -2.95 25.75 -5.43
N LYS A 150 -1.68 25.68 -5.81
CA LYS A 150 -0.70 26.74 -5.49
C LYS A 150 -0.95 28.05 -6.23
N VAL A 151 -1.64 28.03 -7.38
CA VAL A 151 -1.87 29.24 -8.20
C VAL A 151 -3.01 30.07 -7.59
N GLY A 152 -4.12 29.43 -7.24
CA GLY A 152 -5.20 30.07 -6.48
C GLY A 152 -4.76 30.55 -5.10
N ALA A 153 -3.88 29.81 -4.42
CA ALA A 153 -3.28 30.21 -3.16
C ALA A 153 -2.43 31.50 -3.28
N ILE A 154 -1.53 31.58 -4.26
CA ILE A 154 -0.73 32.79 -4.53
C ILE A 154 -1.65 33.97 -4.89
N ALA A 155 -2.64 33.76 -5.77
CA ALA A 155 -3.59 34.81 -6.15
C ALA A 155 -4.41 35.36 -4.95
N ALA A 156 -4.72 34.52 -3.96
CA ALA A 156 -5.40 34.95 -2.74
C ALA A 156 -4.50 35.82 -1.84
N VAL A 157 -3.19 35.53 -1.78
CA VAL A 157 -2.20 36.34 -1.05
C VAL A 157 -1.90 37.65 -1.78
N ASP A 158 -1.73 37.61 -3.10
CA ASP A 158 -1.51 38.81 -3.93
C ASP A 158 -2.68 39.80 -3.86
N GLY A 159 -3.91 39.30 -3.64
CA GLY A 159 -5.12 40.10 -3.48
C GLY A 159 -5.28 40.84 -2.15
N LEU A 160 -4.43 40.59 -1.13
CA LEU A 160 -4.57 41.19 0.19
C LEU A 160 -4.32 42.72 0.21
N THR A 161 -4.97 43.43 1.13
CA THR A 161 -4.84 44.89 1.31
C THR A 161 -4.79 45.23 2.79
N ALA A 162 -3.95 46.21 3.18
CA ALA A 162 -3.80 46.63 4.57
C ALA A 162 -4.66 47.87 4.91
N ASP A 163 -5.43 47.78 5.99
CA ASP A 163 -6.17 48.85 6.67
C ASP A 163 -6.54 48.40 8.10
N GLY A 164 -6.73 49.34 9.02
CA GLY A 164 -7.12 49.07 10.40
C GLY A 164 -5.97 49.06 11.42
N GLY A 165 -6.28 48.57 12.63
CA GLY A 165 -5.34 48.44 13.75
C GLY A 165 -4.82 47.01 13.90
N THR A 166 -4.18 46.71 15.03
CA THR A 166 -3.34 45.52 15.22
C THR A 166 -3.88 44.63 16.35
N PRO A 167 -4.88 43.76 16.09
CA PRO A 167 -5.51 42.87 17.08
C PRO A 167 -4.77 41.54 17.27
N THR A 168 -3.48 41.59 17.59
CA THR A 168 -2.61 40.41 17.64
C THR A 168 -3.07 39.37 18.67
N GLY A 169 -3.48 39.80 19.87
CA GLY A 169 -4.02 38.89 20.89
C GLY A 169 -5.31 38.19 20.45
N PRO A 170 -6.37 38.94 20.08
CA PRO A 170 -7.59 38.37 19.53
C PRO A 170 -7.37 37.46 18.30
N ALA A 171 -6.41 37.78 17.44
CA ALA A 171 -6.05 36.92 16.30
C ALA A 171 -5.48 35.57 16.75
N LEU A 172 -4.57 35.54 17.72
CA LEU A 172 -4.03 34.29 18.30
C LEU A 172 -5.14 33.44 18.96
N GLU A 173 -6.06 34.07 19.70
CA GLU A 173 -7.24 33.40 20.26
C GLU A 173 -8.10 32.73 19.15
N ALA A 174 -8.41 33.48 18.10
CA ALA A 174 -9.28 33.03 17.00
C ALA A 174 -8.64 31.95 16.12
N ILE A 175 -7.33 32.06 15.83
CA ILE A 175 -6.56 31.02 15.12
C ILE A 175 -6.61 29.71 15.92
N ALA A 176 -6.28 29.76 17.21
CA ALA A 176 -6.29 28.57 18.06
C ALA A 176 -7.69 27.95 18.19
N ALA A 177 -8.73 28.76 18.34
CA ALA A 177 -10.12 28.29 18.36
C ALA A 177 -10.54 27.65 17.03
N SER A 178 -10.10 28.19 15.89
CA SER A 178 -10.41 27.63 14.56
C SER A 178 -9.65 26.33 14.28
N LEU A 179 -8.41 26.18 14.77
CA LEU A 179 -7.64 24.95 14.66
C LEU A 179 -8.21 23.84 15.56
N LYS A 180 -8.55 24.17 16.82
CA LYS A 180 -9.24 23.26 17.76
C LYS A 180 -10.56 22.74 17.17
N SER A 181 -11.39 23.61 16.59
CA SER A 181 -12.67 23.19 15.98
C SER A 181 -12.54 22.37 14.68
N ARG A 182 -11.33 22.31 14.11
CA ARG A 182 -10.96 21.45 12.97
C ARG A 182 -10.27 20.15 13.38
N GLY A 183 -10.22 19.82 14.68
CA GLY A 183 -9.59 18.61 15.20
C GLY A 183 -8.06 18.66 15.26
N SER A 184 -7.44 19.84 15.17
CA SER A 184 -6.01 19.99 15.42
C SER A 184 -5.73 20.09 16.92
N HIS A 185 -4.72 19.37 17.41
CA HIS A 185 -4.27 19.39 18.81
C HIS A 185 -2.95 20.17 19.01
N SER A 186 -2.19 20.37 17.94
CA SER A 186 -0.97 21.15 17.86
C SER A 186 -0.92 21.96 16.56
N ALA A 187 -0.09 23.00 16.49
CA ALA A 187 0.22 23.74 15.26
C ALA A 187 1.49 24.60 15.39
N THR A 188 2.09 24.97 14.26
CA THR A 188 3.21 25.92 14.20
C THR A 188 2.75 27.19 13.51
N LEU A 189 2.87 28.34 14.18
CA LEU A 189 2.58 29.65 13.62
C LEU A 189 3.86 30.39 13.24
N VAL A 190 3.80 31.15 12.15
CA VAL A 190 4.72 32.25 11.85
C VAL A 190 3.88 33.52 11.78
N LEU A 191 3.93 34.32 12.86
CA LEU A 191 3.24 35.59 13.00
C LEU A 191 4.14 36.71 12.47
N VAL A 192 3.69 37.44 11.46
CA VAL A 192 4.35 38.65 10.96
C VAL A 192 3.54 39.86 11.41
N SER A 193 4.20 40.87 11.99
CA SER A 193 3.59 42.14 12.40
C SER A 193 4.61 43.28 12.36
N ASP A 194 4.15 44.50 12.08
CA ASP A 194 4.98 45.71 12.05
C ASP A 194 4.66 46.70 13.18
N GLY A 195 3.75 46.34 14.09
CA GLY A 195 3.25 47.19 15.15
C GLY A 195 3.23 46.56 16.55
N GLU A 196 2.84 47.36 17.53
CA GLU A 196 2.48 46.96 18.89
C GLU A 196 0.97 46.68 18.95
N SER A 197 0.53 45.63 19.65
CA SER A 197 -0.88 45.21 19.65
C SER A 197 -1.79 46.26 20.31
N ASN A 198 -2.51 47.01 19.48
CA ASN A 198 -3.33 48.17 19.88
C ASN A 198 -4.84 47.87 19.99
N CYS A 199 -5.27 46.65 19.66
CA CYS A 199 -6.67 46.20 19.74
C CYS A 199 -6.82 44.95 20.65
N GLY A 200 -7.62 45.06 21.72
CA GLY A 200 -8.10 43.91 22.50
C GLY A 200 -7.11 43.33 23.53
N SER A 201 -7.13 42.00 23.70
CA SER A 201 -6.29 41.25 24.64
C SER A 201 -4.79 41.42 24.34
N ASN A 202 -3.95 41.47 25.37
CA ASN A 202 -2.50 41.46 25.19
C ASN A 202 -2.00 40.07 24.70
N PRO A 203 -1.30 39.97 23.55
CA PRO A 203 -0.91 38.68 22.96
C PRO A 203 0.08 37.88 23.83
N CYS A 204 0.94 38.53 24.61
CA CYS A 204 1.86 37.88 25.56
C CYS A 204 1.12 37.27 26.78
N VAL A 205 -0.12 37.67 27.05
CA VAL A 205 -1.03 36.99 28.00
C VAL A 205 -1.74 35.83 27.29
N VAL A 206 -2.38 36.10 26.14
CA VAL A 206 -3.08 35.10 25.31
C VAL A 206 -2.22 33.88 25.03
N ALA A 207 -0.96 34.07 24.64
CA ALA A 207 -0.05 32.98 24.31
C ALA A 207 0.23 32.05 25.50
N LYS A 208 0.27 32.60 26.74
CA LYS A 208 0.41 31.81 27.97
C LYS A 208 -0.87 31.04 28.28
N ASP A 209 -2.02 31.69 28.12
CA ASP A 209 -3.33 31.07 28.39
C ASP A 209 -3.65 29.96 27.39
N LEU A 210 -3.28 30.11 26.12
CA LEU A 210 -3.42 29.06 25.09
C LEU A 210 -2.55 27.84 25.39
N PHE A 211 -1.29 28.05 25.82
CA PHE A 211 -0.39 26.98 26.24
C PHE A 211 -0.92 26.29 27.52
N ALA A 212 -1.38 27.05 28.51
CA ALA A 212 -1.98 26.53 29.74
C ALA A 212 -3.29 25.74 29.52
N GLN A 213 -3.99 25.97 28.41
CA GLN A 213 -5.16 25.20 27.97
C GLN A 213 -4.81 23.85 27.30
N GLY A 214 -3.53 23.46 27.25
CA GLY A 214 -3.11 22.17 26.67
C GLY A 214 -3.25 22.09 25.16
N PHE A 215 -3.09 23.20 24.46
CA PHE A 215 -3.01 23.25 23.00
C PHE A 215 -1.57 23.54 22.59
N GLU A 216 -0.92 22.60 21.91
CA GLU A 216 0.51 22.68 21.59
C GLU A 216 0.75 23.57 20.36
N VAL A 217 0.54 24.88 20.56
CA VAL A 217 0.88 25.90 19.58
C VAL A 217 2.27 26.49 19.87
N THR A 218 3.11 26.45 18.85
CA THR A 218 4.40 27.14 18.81
C THR A 218 4.27 28.38 17.94
N VAL A 219 4.52 29.58 18.46
CA VAL A 219 4.41 30.84 17.68
C VAL A 219 5.79 31.42 17.44
N HIS A 220 6.28 31.35 16.21
CA HIS A 220 7.38 32.19 15.77
C HIS A 220 6.85 33.59 15.46
N THR A 221 7.64 34.61 15.77
CA THR A 221 7.23 36.00 15.62
C THR A 221 8.29 36.76 14.84
N VAL A 222 7.86 37.48 13.80
CA VAL A 222 8.70 38.33 12.96
C VAL A 222 8.24 39.77 13.14
N GLY A 223 9.05 40.57 13.83
CA GLY A 223 8.83 42.00 14.00
C GLY A 223 9.45 42.77 12.83
N PHE A 224 8.60 43.29 11.94
CA PHE A 224 9.03 44.01 10.75
C PHE A 224 9.14 45.51 11.04
N ARG A 225 10.35 46.01 11.34
CA ARG A 225 10.60 47.41 11.74
C ARG A 225 9.77 47.87 12.95
N VAL A 226 9.50 46.96 13.89
CA VAL A 226 8.62 47.18 15.05
C VAL A 226 9.18 48.18 16.07
N SER A 227 8.29 48.76 16.89
CA SER A 227 8.69 49.53 18.07
C SER A 227 9.40 48.64 19.10
N ALA A 228 10.16 49.22 20.02
CA ALA A 228 10.78 48.47 21.12
C ALA A 228 9.76 47.73 22.01
N ALA A 229 8.55 48.28 22.17
CA ALA A 229 7.46 47.63 22.89
C ALA A 229 6.84 46.48 22.09
N GLY A 230 6.64 46.65 20.78
CA GLY A 230 6.22 45.57 19.88
C GLY A 230 7.24 44.42 19.83
N ARG A 231 8.55 44.75 19.81
CA ARG A 231 9.65 43.78 19.94
C ARG A 231 9.56 42.98 21.25
N ASP A 232 9.43 43.65 22.40
CA ASP A 232 9.32 42.97 23.70
C ASP A 232 8.06 42.10 23.80
N GLU A 233 6.94 42.56 23.24
CA GLU A 233 5.66 41.84 23.20
C GLU A 233 5.73 40.57 22.33
N LEU A 234 6.16 40.71 21.08
CA LEU A 234 6.33 39.61 20.13
C LEU A 234 7.40 38.61 20.60
N ASN A 235 8.46 39.09 21.27
CA ASN A 235 9.48 38.24 21.88
C ASN A 235 8.93 37.45 23.07
N CYS A 236 8.03 38.02 23.89
CA CYS A 236 7.30 37.26 24.89
C CYS A 236 6.45 36.15 24.24
N VAL A 237 5.65 36.47 23.21
CA VAL A 237 4.78 35.50 22.51
C VAL A 237 5.57 34.29 22.00
N ALA A 238 6.74 34.52 21.38
CA ALA A 238 7.63 33.43 20.98
C ALA A 238 8.20 32.68 22.18
N SER A 239 8.76 33.38 23.16
CA SER A 239 9.43 32.78 24.33
C SER A 239 8.51 31.87 25.14
N VAL A 240 7.22 32.20 25.29
CA VAL A 240 6.27 31.41 26.09
C VAL A 240 5.63 30.24 25.34
N THR A 241 5.78 30.19 24.01
CA THR A 241 5.28 29.11 23.16
C THR A 241 6.40 28.20 22.62
N GLY A 242 7.65 28.42 23.05
CA GLY A 242 8.82 27.69 22.52
C GLY A 242 9.20 28.07 21.08
N GLY A 243 8.65 29.17 20.56
CA GLY A 243 8.97 29.71 19.25
C GLY A 243 10.27 30.53 19.25
N ARG A 244 10.47 31.29 18.17
CA ARG A 244 11.63 32.19 18.00
C ARG A 244 11.15 33.56 17.51
N TYR A 245 11.65 34.61 18.16
CA TYR A 245 11.54 35.99 17.69
C TYR A 245 12.62 36.29 16.64
N VAL A 246 12.27 37.07 15.61
CA VAL A 246 13.19 37.62 14.61
C VAL A 246 12.82 39.08 14.37
N ASP A 247 13.82 39.96 14.35
CA ASP A 247 13.69 41.33 13.84
C ASP A 247 14.10 41.34 12.36
N VAL A 248 13.37 42.07 11.53
CA VAL A 248 13.68 42.25 10.11
C VAL A 248 13.55 43.72 9.74
N GLU A 249 14.56 44.26 9.05
CA GLU A 249 14.63 45.70 8.73
C GLU A 249 13.99 46.01 7.37
N ASP A 250 14.01 45.08 6.41
CA ASP A 250 13.42 45.24 5.07
C ASP A 250 12.63 44.00 4.57
N SER A 251 12.07 44.10 3.35
CA SER A 251 11.30 43.02 2.73
C SER A 251 12.09 41.73 2.46
N ASP A 252 13.40 41.83 2.22
CA ASP A 252 14.22 40.69 1.79
C ASP A 252 14.73 39.93 3.04
N ASP A 253 15.07 40.66 4.12
CA ASP A 253 15.18 40.10 5.48
C ASP A 253 13.91 39.32 5.87
N LEU A 254 12.72 39.89 5.61
CA LEU A 254 11.44 39.24 5.90
C LEU A 254 11.22 37.95 5.10
N ILE A 255 11.61 37.92 3.82
CA ILE A 255 11.53 36.72 2.99
C ILE A 255 12.41 35.61 3.57
N ASP A 256 13.68 35.88 3.88
CA ASP A 256 14.56 34.86 4.44
C ASP A 256 14.17 34.46 5.88
N ALA A 257 13.71 35.39 6.72
CA ALA A 257 13.22 35.07 8.06
C ALA A 257 11.99 34.14 8.03
N VAL A 258 10.97 34.45 7.21
CA VAL A 258 9.79 33.60 7.06
C VAL A 258 10.17 32.24 6.46
N ARG A 259 11.06 32.21 5.47
CA ARG A 259 11.59 30.97 4.87
C ARG A 259 12.41 30.12 5.85
N GLU A 260 13.13 30.73 6.80
CA GLU A 260 13.89 30.01 7.83
C GLU A 260 12.97 29.43 8.94
N LEU A 261 11.88 30.15 9.25
CA LEU A 261 10.91 29.78 10.30
C LEU A 261 9.84 28.78 9.82
N THR A 262 9.53 28.73 8.54
CA THR A 262 8.52 27.82 7.95
C THR A 262 9.09 26.46 7.52
N ARG A 263 10.42 26.27 7.57
CA ARG A 263 11.09 25.06 7.10
C ARG A 263 11.60 24.21 8.24
N ALA A 264 11.55 22.90 8.04
CA ALA A 264 12.08 21.96 9.01
C ALA A 264 13.61 21.96 8.96
N LYS A 265 14.25 21.73 10.11
CA LYS A 265 15.72 21.63 10.22
C LYS A 265 16.09 20.27 10.77
N LEU A 266 17.00 19.59 10.07
CA LEU A 266 17.52 18.30 10.50
C LEU A 266 18.93 18.47 11.07
N ARG A 267 19.28 17.56 11.98
CA ARG A 267 20.66 17.26 12.37
C ARG A 267 20.90 15.77 12.18
N VAL A 268 22.09 15.41 11.70
CA VAL A 268 22.55 14.03 11.57
C VAL A 268 23.73 13.82 12.49
N SER A 269 23.84 12.63 13.08
CA SER A 269 25.03 12.16 13.77
C SER A 269 25.14 10.64 13.64
N THR A 270 26.37 10.13 13.75
CA THR A 270 26.69 8.73 13.50
C THR A 270 27.17 8.06 14.79
N SER A 271 27.29 6.73 14.80
CA SER A 271 28.06 6.01 15.83
C SER A 271 29.52 5.91 15.42
N ASP A 272 30.43 6.53 16.17
CA ASP A 272 31.87 6.47 15.89
C ASP A 272 32.41 5.03 15.94
N VAL A 273 33.12 4.64 14.87
CA VAL A 273 33.84 3.36 14.69
C VAL A 273 32.96 2.11 14.75
N VAL A 274 32.69 1.53 13.58
CA VAL A 274 32.35 0.11 13.48
C VAL A 274 33.64 -0.68 13.28
N VAL A 275 33.87 -1.66 14.14
CA VAL A 275 34.94 -2.67 14.01
C VAL A 275 34.35 -3.90 13.31
N TYR A 276 35.03 -4.42 12.30
CA TYR A 276 34.66 -5.65 11.62
C TYR A 276 35.88 -6.58 11.51
N GLU A 277 35.69 -7.87 11.74
CA GLU A 277 36.64 -8.88 11.27
C GLU A 277 36.43 -9.06 9.76
N ALA A 278 37.49 -9.30 8.97
CA ALA A 278 37.36 -9.44 7.51
C ALA A 278 36.48 -10.65 7.14
N ALA A 279 35.74 -10.55 6.02
CA ALA A 279 34.54 -11.33 5.68
C ALA A 279 33.29 -11.09 6.58
N GLY A 280 33.38 -10.19 7.58
CA GLY A 280 32.26 -9.77 8.41
C GLY A 280 31.41 -8.61 7.84
N SER A 281 30.18 -8.48 8.34
CA SER A 281 29.29 -7.35 8.08
C SER A 281 29.43 -6.23 9.13
N ALA A 282 29.58 -4.98 8.70
CA ALA A 282 29.60 -3.81 9.58
C ALA A 282 28.21 -3.17 9.72
N GLN A 283 27.66 -3.09 10.94
CA GLN A 283 26.44 -2.32 11.19
C GLN A 283 26.77 -0.83 11.42
N LEU A 284 26.35 0.03 10.50
CA LEU A 284 26.61 1.46 10.51
C LEU A 284 25.33 2.24 10.86
N THR A 285 25.28 2.85 12.05
CA THR A 285 24.06 3.49 12.58
C THR A 285 24.07 5.01 12.43
N VAL A 286 22.96 5.54 11.90
CA VAL A 286 22.67 6.97 11.80
C VAL A 286 21.55 7.37 12.76
N THR A 287 21.73 8.53 13.39
CA THR A 287 20.69 9.22 14.16
C THR A 287 20.33 10.49 13.42
N VAL A 288 19.04 10.66 13.10
CA VAL A 288 18.49 11.91 12.55
C VAL A 288 17.59 12.54 13.60
N THR A 289 17.75 13.84 13.81
CA THR A 289 16.95 14.63 14.75
C THR A 289 16.30 15.79 13.98
N ASN A 290 15.00 15.99 14.15
CA ASN A 290 14.40 17.26 13.78
C ASN A 290 14.73 18.29 14.87
N THR A 291 15.59 19.26 14.57
CA THR A 291 16.02 20.32 15.51
C THR A 291 15.14 21.57 15.43
N SER A 292 14.08 21.53 14.63
CA SER A 292 13.09 22.60 14.50
C SER A 292 11.75 22.27 15.14
N THR A 293 10.93 23.30 15.20
CA THR A 293 9.54 23.36 15.64
C THR A 293 8.54 23.03 14.52
N VAL A 294 9.01 22.86 13.28
CA VAL A 294 8.22 22.46 12.11
C VAL A 294 8.43 20.97 11.85
N SER A 295 7.37 20.21 11.59
CA SER A 295 7.46 18.79 11.26
C SER A 295 8.22 18.57 9.93
N ALA A 296 9.20 17.68 9.90
CA ALA A 296 9.93 17.34 8.69
C ALA A 296 9.17 16.26 7.89
N ALA A 297 8.80 16.56 6.64
CA ALA A 297 7.93 15.73 5.81
C ALA A 297 8.73 14.84 4.84
N ASP A 298 8.49 13.52 4.86
CA ASP A 298 9.26 12.51 4.08
C ASP A 298 10.78 12.68 4.23
N VAL A 299 11.24 12.56 5.48
CA VAL A 299 12.67 12.51 5.81
C VAL A 299 13.29 11.27 5.18
N ARG A 300 14.43 11.49 4.52
CA ARG A 300 15.28 10.49 3.87
C ARG A 300 16.70 10.63 4.37
N VAL A 301 17.41 9.52 4.44
CA VAL A 301 18.82 9.44 4.85
C VAL A 301 19.59 8.62 3.84
N MET A 302 20.66 9.19 3.30
CA MET A 302 21.52 8.57 2.31
C MET A 302 22.89 8.27 2.92
N LEU A 303 23.47 7.14 2.51
CA LEU A 303 24.86 6.76 2.77
C LEU A 303 25.61 6.85 1.44
N ASP A 304 26.39 7.91 1.27
CA ASP A 304 27.27 8.09 0.12
C ASP A 304 28.66 7.51 0.39
N ILE A 305 29.26 6.91 -0.65
CA ILE A 305 30.41 6.04 -0.54
C ILE A 305 31.32 6.19 -1.77
N GLU A 306 32.58 6.56 -1.55
CA GLU A 306 33.62 6.48 -2.58
C GLU A 306 34.01 5.02 -2.87
N GLY A 307 33.28 4.42 -3.81
CA GLY A 307 33.49 3.07 -4.30
C GLY A 307 32.21 2.26 -4.40
N ASP A 308 32.35 1.04 -4.90
CA ASP A 308 31.23 0.13 -5.12
C ASP A 308 31.15 -0.91 -4.00
N LEU A 309 30.23 -0.68 -3.06
CA LEU A 309 29.78 -1.67 -2.08
C LEU A 309 28.45 -2.23 -2.57
N LEU A 310 28.51 -3.43 -3.13
CA LEU A 310 27.37 -4.14 -3.70
C LEU A 310 26.35 -4.52 -2.62
N GLY A 311 25.05 -4.41 -2.91
CA GLY A 311 23.97 -4.93 -2.06
C GLY A 311 23.56 -4.05 -0.86
N VAL A 312 24.20 -2.90 -0.63
CA VAL A 312 23.77 -1.96 0.42
C VAL A 312 22.79 -0.94 -0.14
N ASN A 313 21.52 -0.96 0.30
CA ASN A 313 20.56 0.09 -0.02
C ASN A 313 21.06 1.43 0.55
N ARG A 314 21.57 2.29 -0.33
CA ARG A 314 22.17 3.58 0.03
C ARG A 314 21.14 4.64 0.48
N LEU A 315 19.83 4.39 0.44
CA LEU A 315 18.77 5.34 0.81
C LEU A 315 17.71 4.74 1.73
N LEU A 316 17.67 5.19 2.98
CA LEU A 316 16.65 4.79 3.96
C LEU A 316 15.60 5.90 4.13
N ARG A 317 14.32 5.57 3.96
CA ARG A 317 13.22 6.45 4.37
C ARG A 317 13.04 6.40 5.89
N VAL A 318 12.89 7.58 6.49
CA VAL A 318 12.49 7.74 7.88
C VAL A 318 10.97 7.85 8.00
N GLY A 319 10.33 8.58 7.08
CA GLY A 319 8.92 8.99 7.19
C GLY A 319 8.80 10.45 7.65
N ASN A 320 7.67 10.82 8.24
CA ASN A 320 7.51 12.14 8.87
C ASN A 320 8.20 12.15 10.23
N LEU A 321 8.85 13.28 10.58
CA LEU A 321 9.56 13.44 11.85
C LEU A 321 9.10 14.73 12.53
N GLY A 322 8.32 14.58 13.61
CA GLY A 322 7.74 15.70 14.36
C GLY A 322 8.80 16.61 15.02
N PRO A 323 8.40 17.75 15.62
CA PRO A 323 9.30 18.66 16.32
C PRO A 323 10.11 17.93 17.41
N ALA A 324 11.40 18.26 17.52
CA ALA A 324 12.36 17.64 18.45
C ALA A 324 12.54 16.10 18.33
N ALA A 325 11.83 15.42 17.41
CA ALA A 325 11.84 13.97 17.34
C ALA A 325 13.17 13.42 16.84
N ILE A 326 13.60 12.30 17.44
CA ILE A 326 14.86 11.61 17.18
C ILE A 326 14.56 10.20 16.66
N VAL A 327 15.13 9.86 15.52
CA VAL A 327 14.98 8.56 14.87
C VAL A 327 16.35 7.96 14.56
N LYS A 328 16.45 6.64 14.73
CA LYS A 328 17.63 5.87 14.34
C LYS A 328 17.33 4.97 13.15
N ARG A 329 18.33 4.80 12.29
CA ARG A 329 18.34 3.86 11.16
C ARG A 329 19.75 3.26 11.09
N SER A 330 19.88 2.05 10.56
CA SER A 330 21.16 1.37 10.48
C SER A 330 21.29 0.67 9.14
N TRP A 331 22.45 0.80 8.51
CA TRP A 331 22.85 -0.02 7.38
C TRP A 331 23.59 -1.25 7.88
N LEU A 332 23.41 -2.38 7.20
CA LEU A 332 24.31 -3.52 7.28
C LEU A 332 25.19 -3.50 6.03
N ILE A 333 26.50 -3.41 6.21
CA ILE A 333 27.47 -3.26 5.12
C ILE A 333 28.29 -4.54 5.04
N SER A 334 28.03 -5.38 4.03
CA SER A 334 28.85 -6.56 3.73
C SER A 334 30.17 -6.13 3.10
N LEU A 335 31.29 -6.59 3.66
CA LEU A 335 32.64 -6.17 3.26
C LEU A 335 33.36 -7.31 2.54
N ASN A 336 32.90 -7.56 1.31
CA ASN A 336 33.40 -8.65 0.47
C ASN A 336 34.83 -8.34 -0.02
N ASP A 337 35.71 -9.34 0.05
CA ASP A 337 37.17 -9.19 -0.10
C ASP A 337 37.60 -8.54 -1.43
N SER A 338 36.82 -8.73 -2.50
CA SER A 338 37.17 -8.32 -3.87
C SER A 338 37.07 -6.82 -4.17
N SER A 339 36.40 -6.01 -3.34
CA SER A 339 36.49 -4.53 -3.39
C SER A 339 37.20 -3.93 -2.17
N ALA A 340 37.50 -4.74 -1.16
CA ALA A 340 38.30 -4.37 0.00
C ALA A 340 39.82 -4.49 -0.23
N VAL A 341 40.27 -5.55 -0.92
CA VAL A 341 41.70 -5.83 -1.14
C VAL A 341 42.21 -5.15 -2.41
N VAL A 342 42.51 -3.85 -2.30
CA VAL A 342 43.51 -3.23 -3.20
C VAL A 342 44.87 -3.86 -2.88
N SER A 343 45.59 -4.31 -3.91
CA SER A 343 46.78 -5.15 -3.78
C SER A 343 47.98 -4.44 -3.12
N GLY A 344 48.09 -4.56 -1.80
CA GLY A 344 49.35 -4.38 -1.08
C GLY A 344 49.60 -3.03 -0.43
N SER A 345 48.73 -2.59 0.49
CA SER A 345 49.15 -1.72 1.60
C SER A 345 48.25 -1.95 2.84
N ALA A 346 48.53 -1.26 3.95
CA ALA A 346 47.83 -1.48 5.22
C ALA A 346 46.34 -1.10 5.17
N ALA A 347 45.56 -1.65 6.10
CA ALA A 347 44.12 -1.43 6.22
C ALA A 347 43.75 0.06 6.12
N THR A 348 42.91 0.40 5.14
CA THR A 348 42.42 1.75 4.91
C THR A 348 41.18 2.00 5.75
N ASP A 349 41.29 2.87 6.75
CA ASP A 349 40.13 3.52 7.37
C ASP A 349 39.30 4.16 6.24
N ARG A 350 38.07 3.68 6.03
CA ARG A 350 37.18 4.23 4.99
C ARG A 350 36.28 5.29 5.61
N VAL A 351 36.13 6.40 4.89
CA VAL A 351 35.22 7.51 5.23
C VAL A 351 33.99 7.43 4.33
N PHE A 352 32.83 7.79 4.88
CA PHE A 352 31.51 7.74 4.25
C PHE A 352 30.77 9.04 4.58
N GLU A 353 30.05 9.64 3.63
CA GLU A 353 29.14 10.74 3.95
C GLU A 353 27.75 10.18 4.24
N MET A 354 27.20 10.47 5.42
CA MET A 354 25.76 10.34 5.66
C MET A 354 25.10 11.69 5.48
N SER A 355 24.07 11.78 4.63
CA SER A 355 23.26 12.99 4.53
C SER A 355 21.76 12.75 4.62
N ALA A 356 21.07 13.60 5.40
CA ALA A 356 19.62 13.59 5.57
C ALA A 356 18.97 14.86 5.01
N TRP A 357 17.75 14.72 4.50
CA TRP A 357 16.92 15.84 4.03
C TRP A 357 15.44 15.46 4.14
N ALA A 358 14.56 16.44 3.97
CA ALA A 358 13.10 16.24 3.89
C ALA A 358 12.54 17.00 2.68
N ASN A 359 11.25 16.86 2.37
CA ASN A 359 10.61 17.70 1.35
C ASN A 359 10.56 19.19 1.75
N ASN A 360 10.66 19.50 3.05
CA ASN A 360 10.66 20.85 3.62
C ASN A 360 11.91 21.17 4.47
N ALA A 361 12.99 20.40 4.34
CA ALA A 361 14.27 20.62 5.04
C ALA A 361 15.46 20.52 4.08
N ASP A 362 16.51 21.31 4.33
CA ASP A 362 17.76 21.23 3.56
C ASP A 362 18.51 19.92 3.80
N ARG A 363 19.42 19.59 2.88
CA ARG A 363 20.38 18.50 3.06
C ARG A 363 21.41 18.91 4.11
N VAL A 364 21.55 18.08 5.13
CA VAL A 364 22.61 18.14 6.13
C VAL A 364 23.44 16.86 6.06
N ALA A 365 24.75 16.99 6.19
CA ALA A 365 25.72 15.91 6.02
C ALA A 365 26.61 15.73 7.26
N VAL A 366 27.15 14.52 7.45
CA VAL A 366 28.13 14.18 8.48
C VAL A 366 29.00 13.01 8.01
N GLU A 367 30.29 13.04 8.29
CA GLU A 367 31.20 11.93 7.99
C GLU A 367 31.06 10.78 9.01
N ALA A 368 31.25 9.55 8.54
CA ALA A 368 31.41 8.35 9.36
C ALA A 368 32.70 7.61 8.95
N SER A 369 33.24 6.77 9.85
CA SER A 369 34.38 5.90 9.51
C SER A 369 34.20 4.44 9.92
N LEU A 370 34.59 3.53 9.03
CA LEU A 370 34.74 2.10 9.31
C LEU A 370 36.22 1.77 9.52
N LYS A 371 36.53 0.88 10.47
CA LYS A 371 37.90 0.47 10.78
C LYS A 371 38.03 -1.05 10.78
N ALA A 372 38.96 -1.56 9.98
CA ALA A 372 39.15 -2.99 9.78
C ALA A 372 39.92 -3.66 10.93
N ALA A 373 39.45 -4.81 11.38
CA ALA A 373 40.28 -5.85 11.98
C ALA A 373 40.58 -6.92 10.92
N GLN A 374 41.85 -7.27 10.76
CA GLN A 374 42.25 -8.30 9.80
C GLN A 374 41.77 -9.69 10.27
N LEU A 375 41.16 -10.45 9.36
CA LEU A 375 41.09 -11.91 9.40
C LEU A 375 41.04 -12.46 7.95
N GLN A 376 40.70 -13.74 7.74
CA GLN A 376 41.07 -14.48 6.53
C GLN A 376 39.90 -14.83 5.60
N SER A 377 40.25 -15.00 4.31
CA SER A 377 39.34 -15.21 3.19
C SER A 377 38.81 -16.65 3.06
N ASP A 378 37.50 -16.82 3.13
CA ASP A 378 36.73 -17.83 2.40
C ASP A 378 35.26 -17.36 2.26
N HIS A 379 34.50 -17.93 1.33
CA HIS A 379 33.09 -17.56 1.12
C HIS A 379 32.16 -18.27 2.12
N ASP A 380 32.10 -17.75 3.35
CA ASP A 380 31.15 -18.24 4.36
C ASP A 380 29.69 -17.89 3.99
N SER A 381 28.78 -18.81 4.29
CA SER A 381 27.32 -18.65 4.09
C SER A 381 26.79 -17.49 4.93
N MET A 382 25.79 -16.74 4.42
CA MET A 382 25.13 -15.71 5.22
C MET A 382 24.18 -16.25 6.29
N ARG A 383 24.01 -17.59 6.39
CA ARG A 383 23.13 -18.24 7.39
C ARG A 383 23.35 -17.74 8.84
N PRO A 384 24.57 -17.45 9.34
CA PRO A 384 24.78 -16.93 10.70
C PRO A 384 24.13 -15.57 10.98
N TYR A 385 23.87 -14.76 9.94
CA TYR A 385 23.25 -13.43 10.04
C TYR A 385 21.71 -13.47 9.92
N LEU A 386 21.10 -14.66 9.86
CA LEU A 386 19.66 -14.83 10.01
C LEU A 386 19.28 -14.87 11.48
N ALA A 387 18.16 -14.21 11.81
CA ALA A 387 17.58 -14.28 13.16
C ALA A 387 17.40 -15.72 13.61
N SER A 388 17.65 -16.00 14.90
CA SER A 388 17.61 -17.36 15.47
C SER A 388 16.33 -18.12 15.15
N TRP A 389 15.20 -17.42 15.03
CA TRP A 389 13.89 -18.00 14.71
C TRP A 389 13.70 -18.42 13.23
N LEU A 390 14.63 -18.07 12.33
CA LEU A 390 14.84 -18.65 11.00
C LEU A 390 16.05 -19.59 10.96
N ARG A 391 17.14 -19.19 11.61
CA ARG A 391 18.43 -19.87 11.57
C ARG A 391 18.42 -21.23 12.29
N GLU A 392 17.87 -21.32 13.51
CA GLU A 392 17.81 -22.60 14.22
C GLU A 392 17.01 -23.66 13.43
N PRO A 393 15.80 -23.37 12.89
CA PRO A 393 15.12 -24.33 12.02
C PRO A 393 15.93 -24.74 10.78
N LEU A 394 16.69 -23.83 10.15
CA LEU A 394 17.57 -24.18 9.02
C LEU A 394 18.71 -25.13 9.46
N GLU A 395 19.32 -24.88 10.62
CA GLU A 395 20.34 -25.75 11.22
C GLU A 395 19.76 -27.12 11.66
N GLU A 396 18.50 -27.15 12.11
CA GLU A 396 17.69 -28.35 12.32
C GLU A 396 17.31 -29.06 10.99
N GLY A 397 17.59 -28.42 9.84
CA GLY A 397 17.42 -28.97 8.50
C GLY A 397 16.07 -28.67 7.84
N HIS A 398 15.28 -27.72 8.36
CA HIS A 398 13.99 -27.28 7.82
C HIS A 398 14.17 -26.12 6.82
N PRO A 399 13.93 -26.33 5.51
CA PRO A 399 14.24 -25.32 4.49
C PRO A 399 13.27 -24.13 4.54
N ILE A 400 13.73 -22.95 4.14
CA ILE A 400 12.86 -21.84 3.76
C ILE A 400 12.32 -22.15 2.35
N VAL A 401 11.02 -21.93 2.15
CA VAL A 401 10.38 -22.16 0.85
C VAL A 401 10.07 -20.83 0.18
N ILE A 402 10.50 -20.68 -1.06
CA ILE A 402 10.16 -19.52 -1.90
C ILE A 402 8.89 -19.83 -2.68
N MET A 403 7.87 -18.98 -2.56
CA MET A 403 6.59 -19.08 -3.27
C MET A 403 6.27 -17.75 -3.94
N GLY A 404 5.27 -17.71 -4.83
CA GLY A 404 4.86 -16.46 -5.48
C GLY A 404 5.02 -16.44 -6.98
N ASP A 405 5.17 -15.25 -7.53
CA ASP A 405 5.21 -14.98 -8.97
C ASP A 405 6.65 -14.88 -9.53
N SER A 406 6.83 -14.16 -10.64
CA SER A 406 8.11 -14.02 -11.34
C SER A 406 9.21 -13.37 -10.49
N TYR A 407 8.85 -12.41 -9.64
CA TYR A 407 9.76 -11.78 -8.69
C TYR A 407 10.19 -12.73 -7.55
N SER A 408 9.57 -13.91 -7.43
CA SER A 408 10.01 -14.98 -6.52
C SER A 408 10.54 -16.23 -7.26
N SER A 409 10.24 -16.40 -8.54
CA SER A 409 10.80 -17.51 -9.30
C SER A 409 12.26 -17.25 -9.66
N GLY A 410 12.64 -15.99 -9.89
CA GLY A 410 13.94 -15.61 -10.45
C GLY A 410 13.88 -15.24 -11.93
N GLU A 411 12.69 -14.90 -12.46
CA GLU A 411 12.57 -14.18 -13.75
C GLU A 411 13.51 -12.96 -13.73
N GLY A 412 14.16 -12.66 -14.84
CA GLY A 412 15.16 -11.61 -14.97
C GLY A 412 16.61 -12.09 -14.81
N THR A 413 16.82 -13.34 -14.37
CA THR A 413 18.17 -13.94 -14.25
C THR A 413 18.69 -14.54 -15.56
N PHE A 414 17.83 -14.74 -16.56
CA PHE A 414 18.11 -15.48 -17.80
C PHE A 414 18.66 -16.92 -17.60
N SER A 415 18.58 -17.47 -16.39
CA SER A 415 19.24 -18.72 -16.00
C SER A 415 18.30 -19.59 -15.18
N TYR A 416 17.63 -20.54 -15.87
CA TYR A 416 16.51 -21.30 -15.32
C TYR A 416 16.83 -22.79 -15.17
N VAL A 417 16.56 -23.35 -13.99
CA VAL A 417 16.67 -24.78 -13.75
C VAL A 417 15.54 -25.52 -14.48
N THR A 418 15.79 -26.78 -14.86
CA THR A 418 14.69 -27.64 -15.32
C THR A 418 13.85 -28.04 -14.10
N PRO A 419 12.56 -27.65 -14.05
CA PRO A 419 11.73 -27.88 -12.88
C PRO A 419 11.27 -29.35 -12.77
N PRO A 420 10.72 -29.77 -11.62
CA PRO A 420 10.23 -31.14 -11.41
C PRO A 420 9.17 -31.57 -12.43
N ALA A 421 9.02 -32.89 -12.62
CA ALA A 421 8.03 -33.45 -13.53
C ALA A 421 6.60 -32.99 -13.16
N GLY A 422 5.88 -32.45 -14.15
CA GLY A 422 4.55 -31.86 -13.97
C GLY A 422 4.55 -30.34 -13.73
N VAL A 423 5.71 -29.73 -13.44
CA VAL A 423 5.84 -28.27 -13.32
C VAL A 423 6.22 -27.65 -14.67
N SER A 424 5.58 -26.54 -15.04
CA SER A 424 5.85 -25.84 -16.31
C SER A 424 7.26 -25.23 -16.33
N LYS A 425 7.97 -25.35 -17.46
CA LYS A 425 9.23 -24.62 -17.67
C LYS A 425 9.04 -23.10 -17.66
N ALA A 426 7.89 -22.61 -18.11
CA ALA A 426 7.51 -21.20 -18.05
C ALA A 426 7.26 -20.68 -16.63
N CYS A 427 7.44 -21.50 -15.59
CA CYS A 427 7.56 -20.99 -14.22
C CYS A 427 8.88 -20.24 -13.97
N HIS A 428 9.89 -20.34 -14.84
CA HIS A 428 11.16 -19.59 -14.79
C HIS A 428 11.79 -19.54 -13.39
N ARG A 429 11.97 -20.74 -12.80
CA ARG A 429 12.66 -20.91 -11.51
C ARG A 429 14.17 -20.83 -11.72
N SER A 430 14.85 -20.02 -10.91
CA SER A 430 16.29 -19.82 -10.94
C SER A 430 16.96 -20.25 -9.63
N GLU A 431 18.24 -20.62 -9.72
CA GLU A 431 19.16 -20.70 -8.58
C GLU A 431 19.77 -19.33 -8.22
N TYR A 432 19.49 -18.29 -9.02
CA TYR A 432 19.94 -16.91 -8.78
C TYR A 432 18.81 -15.98 -8.28
N THR A 433 17.67 -16.52 -7.84
CA THR A 433 16.66 -15.73 -7.09
C THR A 433 17.13 -15.41 -5.67
N TYR A 434 16.36 -14.64 -4.92
CA TYR A 434 16.73 -14.21 -3.57
C TYR A 434 16.92 -15.40 -2.61
N LEU A 435 17.74 -15.20 -1.58
CA LEU A 435 18.22 -16.17 -0.58
C LEU A 435 19.03 -17.37 -1.12
N VAL A 436 18.71 -17.91 -2.30
CA VAL A 436 19.45 -19.06 -2.89
C VAL A 436 20.93 -18.73 -3.10
N GLN A 437 21.24 -17.49 -3.48
CA GLN A 437 22.61 -17.02 -3.69
C GLN A 437 23.46 -16.88 -2.41
N GLN A 438 22.84 -16.91 -1.21
CA GLN A 438 23.49 -16.50 0.05
C GLN A 438 23.41 -17.56 1.18
N LEU A 439 22.71 -18.68 0.93
CA LEU A 439 22.49 -19.78 1.88
C LEU A 439 22.96 -21.11 1.28
N GLU A 440 23.03 -22.17 2.08
CA GLU A 440 23.64 -23.43 1.62
C GLU A 440 22.70 -24.24 0.70
N PRO A 441 23.26 -25.07 -0.22
CA PRO A 441 22.47 -25.97 -1.06
C PRO A 441 21.58 -26.92 -0.22
N GLY A 442 20.27 -26.69 -0.26
CA GLY A 442 19.28 -27.42 0.53
C GLY A 442 18.58 -26.59 1.61
N ASP A 443 19.07 -25.39 1.94
CA ASP A 443 18.38 -24.42 2.81
C ASP A 443 17.12 -23.84 2.14
N ILE A 444 17.10 -23.79 0.80
CA ILE A 444 16.04 -23.16 0.01
C ILE A 444 15.37 -24.16 -0.94
N VAL A 445 14.04 -24.08 -1.01
CA VAL A 445 13.22 -24.79 -2.01
C VAL A 445 12.37 -23.77 -2.78
N ASN A 446 12.62 -23.61 -4.08
CA ASN A 446 11.88 -22.70 -4.95
C ASN A 446 10.61 -23.38 -5.54
N LEU A 447 9.44 -22.94 -5.08
CA LEU A 447 8.11 -23.33 -5.54
C LEU A 447 7.37 -22.23 -6.33
N ALA A 448 7.92 -21.02 -6.41
CA ALA A 448 7.34 -19.90 -7.15
C ALA A 448 7.18 -20.20 -8.66
N CYS A 449 6.41 -19.38 -9.36
CA CYS A 449 6.15 -19.58 -10.78
C CYS A 449 5.83 -18.25 -11.47
N SER A 450 6.61 -17.89 -12.49
CA SER A 450 6.35 -16.71 -13.32
C SER A 450 4.92 -16.66 -13.85
N GLY A 451 4.34 -15.46 -13.87
CA GLY A 451 2.93 -15.22 -14.19
C GLY A 451 1.92 -15.81 -13.18
N ALA A 452 2.33 -16.20 -11.96
CA ALA A 452 1.38 -16.58 -10.93
C ALA A 452 0.51 -15.40 -10.47
N VAL A 453 -0.77 -15.70 -10.24
CA VAL A 453 -1.78 -14.84 -9.61
C VAL A 453 -2.27 -15.52 -8.34
N SER A 454 -2.96 -14.81 -7.44
CA SER A 454 -3.49 -15.35 -6.17
C SER A 454 -4.19 -16.71 -6.33
N GLN A 455 -5.08 -16.84 -7.33
CA GLN A 455 -5.78 -18.09 -7.63
C GLN A 455 -4.87 -19.29 -7.99
N HIS A 456 -3.61 -19.08 -8.41
CA HIS A 456 -2.67 -20.16 -8.71
C HIS A 456 -2.02 -20.78 -7.46
N PHE A 457 -2.26 -20.22 -6.26
CA PHE A 457 -1.89 -20.86 -5.00
C PHE A 457 -2.81 -22.03 -4.64
N SER A 458 -4.10 -22.00 -5.05
CA SER A 458 -5.11 -22.99 -4.68
C SER A 458 -5.81 -23.61 -5.91
N GLY A 459 -5.81 -24.93 -6.05
CA GLY A 459 -6.46 -25.63 -7.17
C GLY A 459 -5.48 -25.93 -8.30
N THR A 460 -5.69 -25.34 -9.49
CA THR A 460 -4.80 -25.50 -10.66
C THR A 460 -3.84 -24.31 -10.75
N GLY A 461 -2.54 -24.57 -10.82
CA GLY A 461 -1.54 -23.53 -11.00
C GLY A 461 -1.36 -23.09 -12.46
N ARG A 462 -0.53 -22.07 -12.65
CA ARG A 462 -0.12 -21.51 -13.95
C ARG A 462 0.37 -22.60 -14.92
N ASP A 463 -0.06 -22.54 -16.19
CA ASP A 463 0.25 -23.54 -17.24
C ASP A 463 -0.06 -25.00 -16.86
N ASN A 464 -1.09 -25.22 -16.02
CA ASN A 464 -1.48 -26.54 -15.49
C ASN A 464 -0.45 -27.20 -14.56
N THR A 465 0.50 -26.43 -14.03
CA THR A 465 1.35 -26.89 -12.91
C THR A 465 0.48 -27.20 -11.68
N PRO A 466 0.85 -28.13 -10.79
CA PRO A 466 0.21 -28.26 -9.49
C PRO A 466 0.23 -26.93 -8.73
N SER A 467 -0.87 -26.51 -8.11
CA SER A 467 -0.94 -25.24 -7.39
C SER A 467 0.11 -25.16 -6.27
N GLN A 468 0.57 -23.95 -5.95
CA GLN A 468 1.74 -23.79 -5.07
C GLN A 468 1.51 -24.35 -3.66
N LEU A 469 0.29 -24.29 -3.12
CA LEU A 469 -0.05 -24.96 -1.86
C LEU A 469 0.06 -26.49 -1.97
N SER A 470 -0.37 -27.10 -3.08
CA SER A 470 -0.21 -28.55 -3.27
C SER A 470 1.26 -28.99 -3.40
N GLN A 471 2.12 -28.14 -3.98
CA GLN A 471 3.58 -28.37 -3.98
C GLN A 471 4.17 -28.19 -2.56
N LEU A 472 3.70 -27.19 -1.81
CA LEU A 472 4.09 -26.95 -0.42
C LEU A 472 3.66 -28.09 0.51
N GLU A 473 2.48 -28.68 0.30
CA GLU A 473 1.99 -29.88 1.01
C GLU A 473 2.82 -31.13 0.71
N ALA A 474 3.27 -31.29 -0.53
CA ALA A 474 4.06 -32.44 -0.96
C ALA A 474 5.51 -32.47 -0.43
N LEU A 475 5.99 -31.40 0.22
CA LEU A 475 7.32 -31.39 0.84
C LEU A 475 7.39 -32.34 2.06
N GLU A 476 8.34 -33.28 2.01
CA GLU A 476 8.62 -34.27 3.06
C GLU A 476 9.01 -33.61 4.40
N LYS A 477 9.90 -32.61 4.33
CA LYS A 477 10.28 -31.79 5.49
C LYS A 477 9.32 -30.62 5.64
N ALA A 478 8.87 -30.37 6.87
CA ALA A 478 8.21 -29.12 7.25
C ALA A 478 9.15 -27.93 6.99
N PRO A 479 8.71 -26.88 6.26
CA PRO A 479 9.52 -25.68 6.05
C PRO A 479 9.68 -24.84 7.31
N SER A 480 10.78 -24.09 7.42
CA SER A 480 11.05 -23.14 8.51
C SER A 480 10.29 -21.82 8.36
N ALA A 481 10.12 -21.35 7.13
CA ALA A 481 9.28 -20.21 6.74
C ALA A 481 8.87 -20.33 5.26
N VAL A 482 7.95 -19.47 4.82
CA VAL A 482 7.79 -19.13 3.39
C VAL A 482 8.17 -17.68 3.16
N VAL A 483 8.84 -17.38 2.05
CA VAL A 483 9.08 -16.02 1.54
C VAL A 483 8.39 -15.88 0.18
N MET A 484 7.69 -14.77 -0.09
CA MET A 484 6.92 -14.61 -1.35
C MET A 484 6.67 -13.17 -1.84
N THR A 485 6.55 -13.03 -3.16
CA THR A 485 5.90 -11.92 -3.89
C THR A 485 4.62 -12.41 -4.58
N ILE A 486 3.49 -11.74 -4.39
CA ILE A 486 2.25 -12.06 -5.13
C ILE A 486 1.28 -10.86 -5.15
N GLY A 487 0.56 -10.68 -6.26
CA GLY A 487 -0.43 -9.62 -6.48
C GLY A 487 -0.20 -8.73 -7.71
N GLY A 488 1.02 -8.70 -8.26
CA GLY A 488 1.34 -7.89 -9.45
C GLY A 488 0.59 -8.37 -10.70
N ASN A 489 0.55 -9.67 -10.94
CA ASN A 489 -0.22 -10.23 -12.06
C ASN A 489 -1.74 -10.11 -11.85
N ASP A 490 -2.22 -10.12 -10.60
CA ASP A 490 -3.66 -10.04 -10.29
C ASP A 490 -4.27 -8.68 -10.69
N ILE A 491 -3.46 -7.62 -10.69
CA ILE A 491 -3.87 -6.29 -11.16
C ILE A 491 -3.60 -6.08 -12.67
N GLY A 492 -2.98 -7.06 -13.34
CA GLY A 492 -2.53 -6.99 -14.74
C GLY A 492 -1.37 -6.02 -14.95
N PHE A 493 -0.32 -6.12 -14.13
CA PHE A 493 0.85 -5.24 -14.19
C PHE A 493 1.60 -5.34 -15.53
N ALA A 494 1.72 -6.54 -16.09
CA ALA A 494 2.37 -6.76 -17.39
C ALA A 494 1.65 -6.00 -18.52
N GLU A 495 0.32 -6.04 -18.56
CA GLU A 495 -0.48 -5.33 -19.55
C GLU A 495 -0.45 -3.80 -19.34
N ILE A 496 -0.25 -3.33 -18.11
CA ILE A 496 -0.04 -1.89 -17.86
C ILE A 496 1.31 -1.44 -18.42
N VAL A 497 2.39 -2.20 -18.18
CA VAL A 497 3.71 -1.91 -18.75
C VAL A 497 3.66 -1.98 -20.28
N GLU A 498 3.02 -2.99 -20.85
CA GLU A 498 2.86 -3.16 -22.30
C GLU A 498 2.09 -1.99 -22.95
N GLU A 499 1.03 -1.48 -22.30
CA GLU A 499 0.28 -0.30 -22.77
C GLU A 499 1.10 0.99 -22.63
N CYS A 500 1.78 1.20 -21.49
CA CYS A 500 2.70 2.34 -21.31
C CYS A 500 3.76 2.40 -22.42
N VAL A 501 4.37 1.25 -22.74
CA VAL A 501 5.39 1.10 -23.81
C VAL A 501 4.84 1.34 -25.23
N LYS A 502 3.53 1.24 -25.45
CA LYS A 502 2.93 1.32 -26.80
C LYS A 502 2.13 2.59 -27.09
N SER A 503 1.54 3.23 -26.08
CA SER A 503 0.53 4.28 -26.30
C SER A 503 0.61 5.47 -25.34
N SER A 504 1.65 5.55 -24.50
CA SER A 504 1.82 6.53 -23.41
C SER A 504 0.65 6.60 -22.43
N CYS A 505 0.76 5.77 -21.39
CA CYS A 505 -0.30 5.49 -20.42
C CYS A 505 -0.68 6.68 -19.52
N ASP A 506 0.17 7.70 -19.42
CA ASP A 506 -0.13 8.96 -18.73
C ASP A 506 -1.24 9.77 -19.42
N THR A 507 -1.38 9.64 -20.75
CA THR A 507 -2.47 10.25 -21.52
C THR A 507 -3.82 9.53 -21.32
N ASN A 508 -3.82 8.26 -20.90
CA ASN A 508 -5.01 7.43 -20.77
C ASN A 508 -5.48 7.30 -19.31
N ALA A 509 -5.90 8.44 -18.73
CA ALA A 509 -6.37 8.53 -17.36
C ALA A 509 -7.49 7.51 -16.99
N ARG A 510 -8.25 7.01 -17.97
CA ARG A 510 -9.28 5.99 -17.74
C ARG A 510 -8.69 4.59 -17.48
N LEU A 511 -7.63 4.20 -18.19
CA LEU A 511 -6.90 2.95 -17.94
C LEU A 511 -6.31 2.97 -16.53
N VAL A 512 -5.61 4.06 -16.19
CA VAL A 512 -5.01 4.26 -14.86
C VAL A 512 -6.09 4.19 -13.79
N ALA A 513 -7.16 4.99 -13.89
CA ALA A 513 -8.23 4.99 -12.87
C ALA A 513 -8.87 3.62 -12.64
N VAL A 514 -9.12 2.82 -13.70
CA VAL A 514 -9.68 1.46 -13.57
C VAL A 514 -8.68 0.51 -12.90
N ARG A 515 -7.39 0.56 -13.27
CA ARG A 515 -6.37 -0.29 -12.65
C ARG A 515 -6.10 0.09 -11.20
N LEU A 516 -6.12 1.38 -10.86
CA LEU A 516 -6.02 1.84 -9.47
C LEU A 516 -7.21 1.37 -8.60
N GLN A 517 -8.42 1.30 -9.16
CA GLN A 517 -9.58 0.72 -8.46
C GLN A 517 -9.46 -0.80 -8.24
N ILE A 518 -8.80 -1.54 -9.14
CA ILE A 518 -8.57 -2.99 -8.97
C ILE A 518 -7.62 -3.26 -7.80
N VAL A 519 -6.62 -2.39 -7.57
CA VAL A 519 -5.73 -2.48 -6.39
C VAL A 519 -6.48 -2.39 -5.07
N ASP A 520 -7.58 -1.62 -4.99
CA ASP A 520 -8.39 -1.52 -3.77
C ASP A 520 -9.08 -2.85 -3.41
N TRP A 521 -9.38 -3.71 -4.41
CA TRP A 521 -9.94 -5.06 -4.20
C TRP A 521 -8.88 -6.12 -3.90
N LEU A 522 -7.64 -5.93 -4.38
CA LEU A 522 -6.53 -6.88 -4.27
C LEU A 522 -6.31 -7.40 -2.84
N ARG A 523 -6.48 -6.52 -1.83
CA ARG A 523 -6.46 -6.85 -0.40
C ARG A 523 -7.29 -8.09 -0.04
N THR A 524 -8.46 -8.22 -0.67
CA THR A 524 -9.43 -9.30 -0.46
C THR A 524 -8.96 -10.63 -1.06
N TRP A 525 -8.15 -10.61 -2.13
CA TRP A 525 -7.64 -11.80 -2.81
C TRP A 525 -6.31 -12.28 -2.22
N LEU A 526 -5.49 -11.35 -1.73
CA LEU A 526 -4.19 -11.64 -1.13
C LEU A 526 -4.28 -12.25 0.27
N LYS A 527 -5.21 -11.79 1.12
CA LYS A 527 -5.36 -12.33 2.49
C LYS A 527 -5.52 -13.85 2.52
N PRO A 528 -6.43 -14.49 1.74
CA PRO A 528 -6.52 -15.94 1.64
C PRO A 528 -5.20 -16.64 1.29
N VAL A 529 -4.41 -16.07 0.36
CA VAL A 529 -3.10 -16.63 -0.02
C VAL A 529 -2.17 -16.72 1.19
N TYR A 530 -2.11 -15.67 2.00
CA TYR A 530 -1.26 -15.64 3.19
C TYR A 530 -1.78 -16.54 4.32
N THR A 531 -3.10 -16.54 4.59
CA THR A 531 -3.69 -17.36 5.65
C THR A 531 -3.62 -18.85 5.32
N ASP A 532 -3.90 -19.24 4.07
CA ASP A 532 -3.90 -20.64 3.67
C ASP A 532 -2.46 -21.17 3.57
N THR A 533 -1.50 -20.37 3.10
CA THR A 533 -0.07 -20.71 3.18
C THR A 533 0.37 -20.92 4.64
N TRP A 534 -0.04 -20.04 5.56
CA TRP A 534 0.28 -20.21 6.98
C TRP A 534 -0.34 -21.48 7.58
N ILE A 535 -1.58 -21.82 7.20
CA ILE A 535 -2.25 -23.06 7.63
C ILE A 535 -1.50 -24.29 7.12
N THR A 536 -1.12 -24.32 5.83
CA THR A 536 -0.37 -25.42 5.20
C THR A 536 1.08 -25.54 5.74
N LEU A 537 1.66 -24.44 6.23
CA LEU A 537 2.93 -24.45 6.97
C LEU A 537 2.81 -24.98 8.41
N ASN A 538 1.65 -24.78 9.04
CA ASN A 538 1.45 -24.97 10.48
C ASN A 538 0.41 -26.02 10.83
N THR A 539 0.24 -27.04 9.99
CA THR A 539 -0.44 -28.28 10.41
C THR A 539 0.24 -28.83 11.67
N PRO A 540 -0.49 -29.39 12.64
CA PRO A 540 0.10 -29.94 13.86
C PRO A 540 1.23 -30.96 13.65
N GLU A 541 1.22 -31.70 12.54
CA GLU A 541 2.33 -32.59 12.14
C GLU A 541 3.60 -31.79 11.81
N ARG A 542 3.47 -30.71 11.04
CA ARG A 542 4.60 -29.84 10.64
C ARG A 542 5.13 -29.01 11.80
N VAL A 543 4.24 -28.56 12.68
CA VAL A 543 4.61 -27.95 13.97
C VAL A 543 5.34 -28.96 14.86
N ALA A 544 4.90 -30.22 14.91
CA ALA A 544 5.59 -31.28 15.66
C ALA A 544 6.96 -31.65 15.08
N GLN A 545 7.12 -31.65 13.74
CA GLN A 545 8.44 -31.84 13.12
C GLN A 545 9.44 -30.77 13.57
N ARG A 546 9.05 -29.49 13.63
CA ARG A 546 9.88 -28.36 14.09
C ARG A 546 9.93 -28.21 15.62
N GLY A 547 9.87 -29.31 16.37
CA GLY A 547 9.93 -29.29 17.84
C GLY A 547 8.84 -28.49 18.57
N GLY A 548 7.75 -28.14 17.89
CA GLY A 548 6.67 -27.26 18.39
C GLY A 548 6.70 -25.83 17.85
N LYS A 549 7.72 -25.42 17.08
CA LYS A 549 7.87 -24.08 16.50
C LYS A 549 6.92 -23.84 15.31
N THR A 550 6.28 -22.68 15.24
CA THR A 550 5.56 -22.22 14.04
C THR A 550 6.52 -21.70 12.96
N ALA A 551 6.10 -21.81 11.71
CA ALA A 551 6.76 -21.23 10.55
C ALA A 551 5.96 -20.02 10.04
N PRO A 552 6.57 -18.83 9.92
CA PRO A 552 5.88 -17.65 9.43
C PRO A 552 5.78 -17.60 7.90
N VAL A 553 4.91 -16.72 7.42
CA VAL A 553 4.87 -16.25 6.02
C VAL A 553 5.47 -14.86 5.96
N ILE A 554 6.45 -14.65 5.08
CA ILE A 554 7.19 -13.41 4.90
C ILE A 554 6.85 -12.89 3.50
N VAL A 555 6.08 -11.80 3.43
CA VAL A 555 5.64 -11.22 2.16
C VAL A 555 6.55 -10.06 1.81
N LEU A 556 7.18 -10.09 0.64
CA LEU A 556 8.04 -9.02 0.15
C LEU A 556 7.21 -7.93 -0.54
N ALA A 557 7.68 -6.69 -0.45
CA ALA A 557 7.19 -5.61 -1.29
C ALA A 557 7.82 -5.70 -2.69
N TYR A 558 7.04 -5.43 -3.74
CA TYR A 558 7.61 -5.36 -5.10
C TYR A 558 8.58 -4.18 -5.22
N PRO A 559 9.75 -4.37 -5.88
CA PRO A 559 10.71 -3.30 -6.15
C PRO A 559 10.09 -2.07 -6.83
N GLN A 560 10.50 -0.89 -6.37
CA GLN A 560 10.22 0.39 -7.01
C GLN A 560 11.12 0.53 -8.24
N ILE A 561 10.60 0.14 -9.42
CA ILE A 561 11.42 -0.10 -10.62
C ILE A 561 12.04 1.16 -11.27
N THR A 562 11.43 2.32 -11.03
CA THR A 562 11.81 3.65 -11.53
C THR A 562 12.21 4.57 -10.37
N HIS A 563 12.96 5.65 -10.62
CA HIS A 563 13.37 6.62 -9.59
C HIS A 563 12.19 7.15 -8.78
N ALA A 564 12.24 6.99 -7.45
CA ALA A 564 11.19 7.50 -6.55
C ALA A 564 11.27 9.02 -6.29
N THR A 565 12.36 9.69 -6.70
CA THR A 565 12.69 11.09 -6.31
C THR A 565 13.36 11.94 -7.39
N LYS A 566 13.98 11.34 -8.42
CA LYS A 566 14.56 12.06 -9.57
C LYS A 566 13.46 12.21 -10.63
N PHE A 567 13.16 13.43 -11.06
CA PHE A 567 12.15 13.71 -12.10
C PHE A 567 12.83 13.94 -13.45
N GLY A 568 12.62 13.03 -14.40
CA GLY A 568 13.25 13.07 -15.72
C GLY A 568 12.73 11.95 -16.63
N ALA A 569 13.26 11.87 -17.86
CA ALA A 569 12.99 10.76 -18.75
C ALA A 569 13.94 9.57 -18.43
N CYS A 570 13.41 8.36 -18.48
CA CYS A 570 14.10 7.11 -18.14
C CYS A 570 14.61 6.38 -19.40
N GLY A 571 15.78 5.73 -19.29
CA GLY A 571 16.32 4.80 -20.28
C GLY A 571 17.71 5.17 -20.80
N THR A 572 18.74 4.44 -20.35
CA THR A 572 20.06 4.32 -20.97
C THR A 572 20.05 3.24 -22.07
N VAL A 573 21.02 3.30 -22.99
CA VAL A 573 21.06 2.46 -24.20
C VAL A 573 22.26 1.54 -24.16
N ASP A 574 22.04 0.23 -24.19
CA ASP A 574 23.10 -0.76 -24.40
C ASP A 574 23.14 -1.25 -25.85
N GLY A 575 24.28 -1.03 -26.51
CA GLY A 575 24.72 -1.71 -27.73
C GLY A 575 23.97 -1.51 -29.06
N THR A 576 22.64 -1.60 -29.09
CA THR A 576 21.85 -1.79 -30.32
C THR A 576 20.81 -0.70 -30.56
N ALA A 577 20.26 -0.65 -31.78
CA ALA A 577 19.42 0.45 -32.26
C ALA A 577 17.95 0.35 -31.81
N GLY A 578 17.73 0.38 -30.48
CA GLY A 578 16.42 0.44 -29.84
C GLY A 578 16.14 1.82 -29.19
N LEU A 579 15.01 2.42 -29.58
CA LEU A 579 14.37 3.65 -29.08
C LEU A 579 14.91 4.29 -27.77
N LYS A 580 15.42 5.53 -27.86
CA LYS A 580 15.72 6.39 -26.70
C LYS A 580 14.45 6.92 -26.02
N GLY A 581 14.48 7.04 -24.69
CA GLY A 581 13.52 7.83 -23.91
C GLY A 581 12.15 7.16 -23.77
N MET A 582 12.14 5.97 -23.15
CA MET A 582 11.00 5.04 -23.18
C MET A 582 9.91 5.34 -22.15
N PHE A 583 10.24 6.06 -21.08
CA PHE A 583 9.26 6.62 -20.14
C PHE A 583 9.58 8.08 -19.83
N GLY A 584 8.65 8.97 -20.12
CA GLY A 584 8.65 10.37 -19.71
C GLY A 584 8.20 10.55 -18.25
N PRO A 585 8.27 11.79 -17.72
CA PRO A 585 7.97 12.07 -16.31
C PRO A 585 6.54 11.68 -15.88
N GLY A 586 5.56 11.71 -16.80
CA GLY A 586 4.19 11.26 -16.53
C GLY A 586 4.08 9.74 -16.34
N GLU A 587 4.71 8.97 -17.23
CA GLU A 587 4.73 7.50 -17.16
C GLU A 587 5.53 7.01 -15.95
N VAL A 588 6.64 7.66 -15.61
CA VAL A 588 7.39 7.42 -14.36
C VAL A 588 6.52 7.71 -13.13
N ALA A 589 5.72 8.79 -13.14
CA ALA A 589 4.80 9.09 -12.04
C ALA A 589 3.67 8.04 -11.92
N VAL A 590 3.14 7.53 -13.03
CA VAL A 590 2.16 6.42 -13.04
C VAL A 590 2.78 5.13 -12.49
N ALA A 591 3.99 4.76 -12.92
CA ALA A 591 4.71 3.58 -12.42
C ALA A 591 4.96 3.68 -10.90
N ASN A 592 5.46 4.82 -10.42
CA ASN A 592 5.67 5.09 -9.00
C ASN A 592 4.34 5.02 -8.20
N GLN A 593 3.24 5.58 -8.72
CA GLN A 593 1.94 5.52 -8.06
C GLN A 593 1.36 4.10 -8.01
N LEU A 594 1.57 3.30 -9.06
CA LEU A 594 1.10 1.92 -9.14
C LEU A 594 1.84 1.02 -8.15
N ALA A 595 3.18 1.08 -8.14
CA ALA A 595 4.01 0.32 -7.20
C ALA A 595 3.70 0.67 -5.74
N ALA A 596 3.57 1.96 -5.42
CA ALA A 596 3.21 2.42 -4.08
C ALA A 596 1.83 1.89 -3.63
N ARG A 597 0.82 1.89 -4.51
CA ARG A 597 -0.53 1.37 -4.20
C ARG A 597 -0.55 -0.16 -4.08
N LEU A 598 0.14 -0.88 -4.97
CA LEU A 598 0.29 -2.34 -4.91
C LEU A 598 0.89 -2.76 -3.57
N ASN A 599 2.01 -2.14 -3.18
CA ASN A 599 2.68 -2.41 -1.91
C ASN A 599 1.82 -2.00 -0.69
N ALA A 600 1.00 -0.95 -0.79
CA ALA A 600 0.03 -0.59 0.25
C ALA A 600 -1.10 -1.63 0.41
N ALA A 601 -1.63 -2.17 -0.70
CA ALA A 601 -2.66 -3.21 -0.67
C ALA A 601 -2.12 -4.54 -0.11
N ILE A 602 -0.89 -4.91 -0.45
CA ILE A 602 -0.16 -6.05 0.15
C ILE A 602 0.01 -5.85 1.66
N LYS A 603 0.52 -4.68 2.09
CA LYS A 603 0.67 -4.34 3.52
C LYS A 603 -0.66 -4.44 4.28
N ALA A 604 -1.77 -4.00 3.67
CA ALA A 604 -3.10 -4.09 4.27
C ALA A 604 -3.61 -5.54 4.38
N ALA A 605 -3.36 -6.39 3.37
CA ALA A 605 -3.71 -7.81 3.42
C ALA A 605 -2.90 -8.59 4.46
N VAL A 606 -1.62 -8.24 4.64
CA VAL A 606 -0.78 -8.77 5.73
C VAL A 606 -1.34 -8.33 7.09
N ALA A 607 -1.67 -7.05 7.28
CA ALA A 607 -2.26 -6.54 8.52
C ALA A 607 -3.60 -7.23 8.86
N ASP A 608 -4.43 -7.55 7.86
CA ASP A 608 -5.67 -8.32 8.05
C ASP A 608 -5.45 -9.78 8.46
N ALA A 609 -4.33 -10.39 8.06
CA ALA A 609 -3.96 -11.73 8.49
C ALA A 609 -3.41 -11.70 9.93
N VAL A 610 -2.57 -10.72 10.25
CA VAL A 610 -2.04 -10.50 11.61
C VAL A 610 -3.18 -10.25 12.62
N SER A 611 -4.20 -9.45 12.26
CA SER A 611 -5.35 -9.19 13.14
C SER A 611 -6.23 -10.42 13.43
N GLU A 612 -6.16 -11.47 12.58
CA GLU A 612 -6.80 -12.77 12.83
C GLU A 612 -5.90 -13.78 13.57
N GLY A 613 -4.68 -13.36 13.94
CA GLY A 613 -3.70 -14.15 14.68
C GLY A 613 -2.80 -15.04 13.81
N PHE A 614 -2.65 -14.73 12.51
CA PHE A 614 -1.71 -15.43 11.64
C PHE A 614 -0.32 -14.79 11.66
N GLU A 615 0.73 -15.61 11.60
CA GLU A 615 2.12 -15.15 11.61
C GLU A 615 2.56 -14.73 10.21
N VAL A 616 2.16 -13.52 9.81
CA VAL A 616 2.45 -12.96 8.47
C VAL A 616 3.20 -11.63 8.62
N TYR A 617 4.31 -11.48 7.89
CA TYR A 617 5.14 -10.29 7.90
C TYR A 617 5.14 -9.58 6.54
N PHE A 618 5.45 -8.29 6.53
CA PHE A 618 5.63 -7.50 5.32
C PHE A 618 7.01 -6.82 5.29
N VAL A 619 7.85 -7.20 4.33
CA VAL A 619 9.21 -6.67 4.16
C VAL A 619 9.17 -5.44 3.25
N SER A 620 8.73 -4.30 3.81
CA SER A 620 8.58 -3.05 3.04
C SER A 620 9.90 -2.55 2.43
N ALA A 621 11.04 -2.90 3.02
CA ALA A 621 12.36 -2.51 2.55
C ALA A 621 12.73 -3.10 1.17
N ALA A 622 12.11 -4.22 0.75
CA ALA A 622 12.33 -4.80 -0.58
C ALA A 622 11.89 -3.85 -1.71
N ALA A 623 10.93 -2.94 -1.45
CA ALA A 623 10.53 -1.91 -2.41
C ALA A 623 11.70 -0.97 -2.77
N ASP A 624 12.62 -0.70 -1.85
CA ASP A 624 13.74 0.22 -2.07
C ASP A 624 15.01 -0.49 -2.58
N VAL A 625 14.97 -1.79 -2.92
CA VAL A 625 16.18 -2.58 -3.33
C VAL A 625 16.95 -1.97 -4.52
N ALA A 626 16.24 -1.36 -5.46
CA ALA A 626 16.81 -0.72 -6.64
C ALA A 626 17.08 0.79 -6.43
N GLN A 627 16.68 1.37 -5.29
CA GLN A 627 16.76 2.81 -5.05
C GLN A 627 18.11 3.22 -4.42
N PRO A 628 18.60 4.45 -4.64
CA PRO A 628 18.11 5.45 -5.60
C PRO A 628 18.81 5.39 -6.96
N ASN A 629 19.79 4.48 -7.13
CA ASN A 629 20.81 4.50 -8.19
C ASN A 629 21.01 3.13 -8.89
N HIS A 630 20.10 2.17 -8.71
CA HIS A 630 20.14 0.86 -9.38
C HIS A 630 18.79 0.51 -10.02
N THR A 631 18.00 1.53 -10.38
CA THR A 631 16.70 1.40 -11.04
C THR A 631 16.86 1.08 -12.52
N ILE A 632 15.76 0.79 -13.22
CA ILE A 632 15.74 0.64 -14.69
C ILE A 632 16.20 1.92 -15.45
N CYS A 633 16.40 3.02 -14.73
CA CYS A 633 16.88 4.31 -15.22
C CYS A 633 18.36 4.60 -14.88
N ASP A 634 19.08 3.69 -14.23
CA ASP A 634 20.48 3.85 -13.83
C ASP A 634 21.41 2.82 -14.52
N ASP A 635 22.73 3.04 -14.38
CA ASP A 635 23.79 2.12 -14.80
C ASP A 635 24.89 2.10 -13.72
N PRO A 636 25.21 0.95 -13.08
CA PRO A 636 24.59 -0.37 -13.27
C PRO A 636 23.19 -0.46 -12.64
N SER A 637 22.24 -1.07 -13.36
CA SER A 637 20.90 -1.38 -12.86
C SER A 637 20.85 -2.75 -12.15
N TYR A 638 20.02 -2.87 -11.10
CA TYR A 638 19.62 -4.15 -10.49
C TYR A 638 18.41 -4.79 -11.17
N LEU A 639 17.80 -4.10 -12.14
CA LEU A 639 16.62 -4.51 -12.89
C LEU A 639 16.95 -4.56 -14.39
N ASN A 640 16.34 -5.48 -15.13
CA ASN A 640 16.49 -5.51 -16.58
C ASN A 640 15.76 -4.34 -17.25
N GLY A 641 16.40 -3.75 -18.26
CA GLY A 641 15.74 -2.86 -19.22
C GLY A 641 14.60 -3.56 -19.97
N ILE A 642 13.83 -2.81 -20.76
CA ILE A 642 12.84 -3.44 -21.65
C ILE A 642 13.60 -4.17 -22.77
N VAL A 643 13.45 -5.49 -22.82
CA VAL A 643 14.14 -6.35 -23.79
C VAL A 643 13.23 -6.70 -24.98
N ASP A 644 13.86 -6.96 -26.13
CA ASP A 644 13.19 -7.20 -27.41
C ASP A 644 12.16 -8.35 -27.37
N PHE A 645 11.23 -8.33 -28.34
CA PHE A 645 10.02 -9.16 -28.44
C PHE A 645 10.16 -10.69 -28.24
N GLY A 646 11.38 -11.25 -28.25
CA GLY A 646 11.62 -12.66 -27.91
C GLY A 646 11.74 -12.93 -26.40
N ASN A 647 12.19 -11.96 -25.61
CA ASN A 647 12.51 -12.09 -24.18
C ASN A 647 11.63 -11.18 -23.30
N ALA A 648 10.56 -10.59 -23.85
CA ALA A 648 9.75 -9.56 -23.17
C ALA A 648 9.36 -9.83 -21.70
N PRO A 649 9.06 -11.07 -21.24
CA PRO A 649 8.76 -11.36 -19.82
C PRO A 649 9.87 -10.99 -18.82
N GLU A 650 11.12 -10.92 -19.26
CA GLU A 650 12.31 -10.62 -18.43
C GLU A 650 12.42 -9.12 -18.06
N SER A 651 11.59 -8.27 -18.69
CA SER A 651 11.68 -6.81 -18.64
C SER A 651 11.24 -6.25 -17.29
N GLY A 652 12.07 -5.40 -16.66
CA GLY A 652 11.77 -4.76 -15.38
C GLY A 652 11.90 -5.66 -14.15
N HIS A 653 12.18 -6.96 -14.32
CA HIS A 653 12.48 -7.87 -13.22
C HIS A 653 13.91 -7.70 -12.69
N PRO A 654 14.19 -8.11 -11.43
CA PRO A 654 15.54 -8.13 -10.90
C PRO A 654 16.46 -9.02 -11.72
N ASN A 655 17.68 -8.56 -11.95
CA ASN A 655 18.77 -9.39 -12.44
C ASN A 655 19.47 -10.10 -11.27
N VAL A 656 20.51 -10.89 -11.58
CA VAL A 656 21.28 -11.65 -10.56
C VAL A 656 21.79 -10.75 -9.42
N ALA A 657 22.22 -9.52 -9.70
CA ALA A 657 22.68 -8.58 -8.68
C ALA A 657 21.51 -8.02 -7.85
N GLY A 658 20.37 -7.75 -8.47
CA GLY A 658 19.15 -7.32 -7.78
C GLY A 658 18.63 -8.36 -6.78
N TYR A 659 18.57 -9.64 -7.17
CA TYR A 659 18.20 -10.73 -6.25
C TYR A 659 19.25 -10.94 -5.14
N ALA A 660 20.53 -10.69 -5.39
CA ALA A 660 21.56 -10.72 -4.35
C ALA A 660 21.36 -9.58 -3.32
N ALA A 661 21.04 -8.36 -3.78
CA ALA A 661 20.71 -7.24 -2.90
C ALA A 661 19.41 -7.48 -2.10
N GLU A 662 18.38 -8.05 -2.73
CA GLU A 662 17.13 -8.44 -2.05
C GLU A 662 17.37 -9.50 -0.97
N SER A 663 18.29 -10.45 -1.22
CA SER A 663 18.74 -11.41 -0.20
C SER A 663 19.29 -10.71 1.04
N GLY A 664 20.17 -9.72 0.85
CA GLY A 664 20.73 -8.92 1.93
C GLY A 664 19.67 -8.16 2.72
N ILE A 665 18.65 -7.61 2.03
CA ILE A 665 17.50 -6.96 2.66
C ILE A 665 16.70 -7.94 3.52
N ILE A 666 16.39 -9.14 3.04
CA ILE A 666 15.62 -10.15 3.80
C ILE A 666 16.39 -10.60 5.05
N ILE A 667 17.70 -10.83 4.92
CA ILE A 667 18.57 -11.28 6.02
C ILE A 667 18.66 -10.19 7.09
N ALA A 668 19.06 -8.96 6.71
CA ALA A 668 19.17 -7.83 7.63
C ALA A 668 17.82 -7.40 8.23
N TRP A 669 16.73 -7.56 7.48
CA TRP A 669 15.38 -7.40 8.01
C TRP A 669 15.10 -8.42 9.11
N SER A 670 15.41 -9.70 8.92
CA SER A 670 15.05 -10.76 9.89
C SER A 670 15.60 -10.50 11.30
N GLU A 671 16.87 -10.08 11.42
CA GLU A 671 17.53 -9.69 12.67
C GLU A 671 16.81 -8.56 13.42
N SER A 672 16.15 -7.66 12.68
CA SER A 672 15.40 -6.53 13.26
C SER A 672 13.99 -6.89 13.77
N GLN A 673 13.51 -8.13 13.58
CA GLN A 673 12.13 -8.50 13.88
C GLN A 673 11.98 -9.43 15.08
N ALA A 674 11.04 -9.06 15.96
CA ALA A 674 10.50 -9.96 16.98
C ALA A 674 9.48 -10.95 16.38
N ARG A 675 9.36 -12.14 16.99
CA ARG A 675 8.30 -13.11 16.69
C ARG A 675 6.93 -12.59 17.16
N LEU A 676 5.93 -12.65 16.29
CA LEU A 676 4.51 -12.41 16.64
C LEU A 676 3.95 -13.59 17.47
N ASP A 677 3.02 -13.31 18.40
CA ASP A 677 2.35 -14.38 19.17
C ASP A 677 1.29 -15.12 18.32
N THR A 678 1.41 -16.44 18.27
CA THR A 678 0.49 -17.36 17.58
C THR A 678 -0.26 -18.31 18.54
N SER A 679 -0.13 -18.10 19.86
CA SER A 679 -0.70 -18.96 20.92
C SER A 679 -2.19 -19.25 20.71
N ARG A 680 -2.97 -18.22 20.40
CA ARG A 680 -4.41 -18.31 20.10
C ARG A 680 -4.68 -19.18 18.87
N LYS A 681 -3.92 -19.01 17.78
CA LYS A 681 -4.22 -19.62 16.48
C LYS A 681 -3.71 -21.05 16.34
N THR A 682 -2.61 -21.37 17.02
CA THR A 682 -2.17 -22.76 17.22
C THR A 682 -3.15 -23.55 18.11
N GLY A 683 -3.89 -22.87 19.00
CA GLY A 683 -5.05 -23.41 19.70
C GLY A 683 -6.18 -23.84 18.75
N ASP A 684 -6.72 -22.89 17.95
CA ASP A 684 -7.78 -23.14 16.95
C ASP A 684 -7.49 -24.38 16.08
N LEU A 685 -6.25 -24.53 15.59
CA LEU A 685 -5.84 -25.62 14.70
C LEU A 685 -5.85 -26.99 15.39
N ARG A 686 -5.41 -27.06 16.65
CA ARG A 686 -5.41 -28.31 17.44
C ARG A 686 -6.84 -28.77 17.75
N GLU A 687 -7.74 -27.85 18.08
CA GLU A 687 -9.15 -28.18 18.28
C GLU A 687 -9.80 -28.69 16.99
N ARG A 688 -9.56 -28.03 15.84
CA ARG A 688 -10.08 -28.44 14.53
C ARG A 688 -9.65 -29.86 14.14
N GLN A 689 -8.38 -30.22 14.30
CA GLN A 689 -7.93 -31.58 14.00
C GLN A 689 -8.63 -32.65 14.87
N SER A 690 -8.83 -32.36 16.16
CA SER A 690 -9.53 -33.28 17.07
C SER A 690 -10.97 -33.61 16.62
N GLY A 691 -11.62 -32.68 15.91
CA GLY A 691 -12.93 -32.88 15.28
C GLY A 691 -12.89 -33.51 13.88
N GLN A 692 -11.86 -33.22 13.07
CA GLN A 692 -11.82 -33.61 11.66
C GLN A 692 -11.54 -35.10 11.40
N ALA A 693 -10.97 -35.84 12.36
CA ALA A 693 -10.61 -37.26 12.23
C ALA A 693 -11.80 -38.25 12.11
N ARG A 694 -12.99 -37.80 11.67
CA ARG A 694 -14.26 -38.56 11.70
C ARG A 694 -15.13 -38.47 10.44
N GLN A 695 -14.77 -37.71 9.40
CA GLN A 695 -15.62 -37.55 8.19
C GLN A 695 -14.81 -37.50 6.87
N GLN A 696 -14.94 -38.52 6.02
CA GLN A 696 -14.37 -38.55 4.67
C GLN A 696 -15.16 -39.49 3.72
N LEU A 697 -16.39 -39.11 3.35
CA LEU A 697 -17.25 -39.90 2.44
C LEU A 697 -18.19 -38.99 1.59
N TRP A 698 -17.87 -38.88 0.28
CA TRP A 698 -18.69 -38.69 -0.94
C TRP A 698 -20.06 -37.94 -0.93
N ALA A 699 -20.68 -37.57 -2.07
CA ALA A 699 -20.20 -36.99 -3.34
C ALA A 699 -21.44 -36.59 -4.20
N THR A 700 -21.70 -35.30 -4.38
CA THR A 700 -22.47 -34.72 -5.52
C THR A 700 -22.43 -33.19 -5.40
N LYS A 701 -22.20 -32.46 -6.51
CA LYS A 701 -22.23 -30.99 -6.53
C LYS A 701 -23.61 -30.48 -7.00
N PRO A 702 -24.46 -29.86 -6.16
CA PRO A 702 -25.68 -29.20 -6.61
C PRO A 702 -25.41 -28.11 -7.65
N LYS A 703 -26.13 -28.16 -8.77
CA LYS A 703 -26.05 -27.17 -9.86
C LYS A 703 -27.17 -26.12 -9.71
N ILE A 704 -26.81 -24.84 -9.83
CA ILE A 704 -27.67 -23.67 -9.58
C ILE A 704 -27.53 -22.71 -10.75
N ALA A 705 -28.64 -22.35 -11.40
CA ALA A 705 -28.67 -21.33 -12.44
C ALA A 705 -28.98 -19.95 -11.84
N LEU A 706 -28.35 -18.91 -12.37
CA LEU A 706 -28.53 -17.52 -11.97
C LEU A 706 -29.21 -16.77 -13.12
N GLU A 707 -30.40 -16.24 -12.86
CA GLU A 707 -31.22 -15.55 -13.87
C GLU A 707 -31.66 -14.19 -13.31
N LYS A 708 -31.85 -13.19 -14.19
CA LYS A 708 -32.23 -11.82 -13.78
C LYS A 708 -33.59 -11.70 -13.06
N SER A 709 -34.39 -12.77 -12.99
CA SER A 709 -35.73 -12.77 -12.38
C SER A 709 -36.03 -14.00 -11.51
N SER A 710 -35.07 -14.90 -11.26
CA SER A 710 -35.35 -16.12 -10.50
C SER A 710 -35.66 -15.82 -9.03
N HIS A 711 -36.85 -16.26 -8.60
CA HIS A 711 -37.28 -16.24 -7.20
C HIS A 711 -37.02 -17.58 -6.49
N ALA A 712 -36.41 -18.56 -7.18
CA ALA A 712 -36.08 -19.85 -6.60
C ALA A 712 -35.05 -19.68 -5.46
N THR A 713 -35.27 -20.38 -4.35
CA THR A 713 -34.36 -20.37 -3.20
C THR A 713 -33.76 -21.76 -3.03
N HIS A 714 -32.47 -21.89 -3.33
CA HIS A 714 -31.76 -23.16 -3.37
C HIS A 714 -31.26 -23.55 -1.98
N ARG A 715 -31.49 -24.79 -1.55
CA ARG A 715 -31.02 -25.30 -0.24
C ARG A 715 -29.68 -26.00 -0.40
N VAL A 716 -28.70 -25.57 0.38
CA VAL A 716 -27.29 -26.00 0.31
C VAL A 716 -26.68 -25.98 1.72
N SER A 717 -25.63 -26.77 1.96
CA SER A 717 -24.99 -26.87 3.28
C SER A 717 -23.69 -26.06 3.30
N ARG A 718 -23.39 -25.36 4.41
CA ARG A 718 -22.07 -24.73 4.57
C ARG A 718 -20.97 -25.79 4.41
N GLY A 719 -19.90 -25.49 3.67
CA GLY A 719 -18.85 -26.46 3.32
C GLY A 719 -19.17 -27.43 2.17
N SER A 720 -20.36 -27.40 1.56
CA SER A 720 -20.64 -28.27 0.39
C SER A 720 -20.10 -27.67 -0.91
N PRO A 721 -19.51 -28.48 -1.81
CA PRO A 721 -19.20 -28.04 -3.16
C PRO A 721 -20.50 -27.81 -3.96
N LEU A 722 -20.46 -26.96 -4.98
CA LEU A 722 -21.59 -26.58 -5.82
C LEU A 722 -21.13 -26.18 -7.22
N VAL A 723 -22.08 -26.00 -8.14
CA VAL A 723 -21.86 -25.50 -9.49
C VAL A 723 -22.84 -24.36 -9.77
N LEU A 724 -22.34 -23.20 -10.16
CA LEU A 724 -23.11 -22.04 -10.60
C LEU A 724 -23.11 -21.97 -12.12
N VAL A 725 -24.22 -21.55 -12.73
CA VAL A 725 -24.31 -21.29 -14.18
C VAL A 725 -25.02 -19.97 -14.45
N GLY A 726 -24.52 -19.22 -15.43
CA GLY A 726 -25.07 -17.94 -15.87
C GLY A 726 -24.80 -17.72 -17.36
N ALA A 727 -25.41 -16.68 -17.92
CA ALA A 727 -25.39 -16.42 -19.36
C ALA A 727 -25.62 -14.93 -19.69
N GLY A 728 -24.99 -14.44 -20.75
CA GLY A 728 -25.11 -13.05 -21.23
C GLY A 728 -23.93 -12.14 -20.86
N PHE A 729 -22.82 -12.72 -20.40
CA PHE A 729 -21.55 -12.03 -20.22
C PHE A 729 -20.83 -11.85 -21.57
N ALA A 730 -19.87 -10.93 -21.67
CA ALA A 730 -19.04 -10.78 -22.87
C ALA A 730 -18.18 -12.04 -23.10
N PRO A 731 -18.17 -12.64 -24.31
CA PRO A 731 -17.28 -13.76 -24.61
C PRO A 731 -15.82 -13.47 -24.29
N GLY A 732 -15.17 -14.38 -23.56
CA GLY A 732 -13.80 -14.24 -23.08
C GLY A 732 -13.61 -13.30 -21.89
N SER A 733 -14.64 -12.65 -21.35
CA SER A 733 -14.51 -11.80 -20.15
C SER A 733 -14.46 -12.64 -18.87
N PRO A 734 -13.74 -12.18 -17.82
CA PRO A 734 -13.75 -12.83 -16.51
C PRO A 734 -15.08 -12.57 -15.79
N VAL A 735 -15.62 -13.63 -15.20
CA VAL A 735 -16.85 -13.61 -14.41
C VAL A 735 -16.59 -14.24 -13.05
N THR A 736 -16.75 -13.44 -12.00
CA THR A 736 -16.45 -13.81 -10.61
C THR A 736 -17.75 -14.14 -9.88
N ALA A 737 -17.81 -15.30 -9.24
CA ALA A 737 -18.88 -15.68 -8.35
C ALA A 737 -18.54 -15.34 -6.88
N VAL A 738 -19.47 -14.68 -6.17
CA VAL A 738 -19.33 -14.32 -4.75
C VAL A 738 -20.58 -14.63 -3.93
N VAL A 739 -20.41 -14.99 -2.67
CA VAL A 739 -21.46 -14.92 -1.64
C VAL A 739 -21.54 -13.48 -1.13
N HIS A 740 -22.55 -12.72 -1.54
CA HIS A 740 -22.67 -11.27 -1.27
C HIS A 740 -23.04 -10.96 0.20
N SER A 741 -23.66 -11.89 0.93
CA SER A 741 -24.00 -11.71 2.35
C SER A 741 -22.78 -11.79 3.29
N SER A 742 -21.70 -12.41 2.82
CA SER A 742 -20.49 -12.69 3.58
C SER A 742 -19.37 -12.82 2.55
N PRO A 743 -18.75 -11.69 2.11
CA PRO A 743 -17.97 -11.61 0.87
C PRO A 743 -16.89 -12.70 0.73
N ALA A 744 -17.25 -13.76 -0.01
CA ALA A 744 -16.40 -14.91 -0.26
C ALA A 744 -16.51 -15.32 -1.72
N VAL A 745 -15.37 -15.36 -2.41
CA VAL A 745 -15.27 -15.79 -3.81
C VAL A 745 -15.49 -17.31 -3.86
N LEU A 746 -16.43 -17.74 -4.71
CA LEU A 746 -16.70 -19.15 -4.98
C LEU A 746 -15.90 -19.67 -6.18
N GLY A 747 -15.42 -18.77 -7.04
CA GLY A 747 -14.56 -19.03 -8.18
C GLY A 747 -14.72 -17.97 -9.27
N THR A 748 -13.75 -17.90 -10.18
CA THR A 748 -13.77 -17.01 -11.35
C THR A 748 -13.50 -17.84 -12.59
N VAL A 749 -14.25 -17.62 -13.67
CA VAL A 749 -14.06 -18.29 -14.97
C VAL A 749 -14.18 -17.28 -16.11
N LEU A 750 -13.62 -17.60 -17.27
CA LEU A 750 -13.90 -16.85 -18.50
C LEU A 750 -15.25 -17.29 -19.08
N ALA A 751 -16.03 -16.33 -19.57
CA ALA A 751 -17.22 -16.62 -20.37
C ALA A 751 -16.86 -17.24 -21.71
N ASP A 752 -17.65 -18.21 -22.16
CA ASP A 752 -17.41 -18.91 -23.43
C ASP A 752 -17.81 -18.08 -24.66
N GLN A 753 -17.73 -18.69 -25.85
CA GLN A 753 -18.07 -18.04 -27.12
C GLN A 753 -19.57 -17.71 -27.28
N GLN A 754 -20.41 -18.16 -26.34
CA GLN A 754 -21.85 -17.92 -26.27
C GLN A 754 -22.18 -16.89 -25.16
N GLY A 755 -21.21 -16.52 -24.33
CA GLY A 755 -21.40 -15.68 -23.14
C GLY A 755 -21.96 -16.46 -21.94
N GLU A 756 -21.88 -17.79 -21.96
CA GLU A 756 -22.24 -18.66 -20.83
C GLU A 756 -21.04 -18.91 -19.91
N VAL A 757 -21.32 -19.18 -18.64
CA VAL A 757 -20.33 -19.48 -17.61
C VAL A 757 -20.77 -20.64 -16.74
N THR A 758 -19.82 -21.47 -16.33
CA THR A 758 -20.02 -22.50 -15.30
C THR A 758 -18.90 -22.39 -14.26
N VAL A 759 -19.22 -21.93 -13.05
CA VAL A 759 -18.27 -21.82 -11.94
C VAL A 759 -18.47 -22.99 -10.98
N GLU A 760 -17.48 -23.86 -10.82
CA GLU A 760 -17.47 -24.83 -9.73
C GLU A 760 -16.79 -24.23 -8.50
N GLY A 761 -17.45 -24.32 -7.34
CA GLY A 761 -16.97 -23.71 -6.10
C GLY A 761 -17.40 -24.47 -4.84
N THR A 762 -17.02 -23.99 -3.68
CA THR A 762 -17.42 -24.57 -2.37
C THR A 762 -17.91 -23.47 -1.44
N LEU A 763 -19.07 -23.65 -0.79
CA LEU A 763 -19.53 -22.69 0.21
C LEU A 763 -18.55 -22.67 1.39
N PRO A 764 -18.12 -21.50 1.90
CA PRO A 764 -17.26 -21.43 3.08
C PRO A 764 -17.87 -22.22 4.26
N ALA A 765 -17.06 -23.05 4.91
CA ALA A 765 -17.52 -23.82 6.07
C ALA A 765 -17.89 -22.94 7.28
N ALA A 766 -17.35 -21.71 7.32
CA ALA A 766 -17.66 -20.67 8.30
C ALA A 766 -18.87 -19.79 7.93
N LEU A 767 -19.50 -20.00 6.77
CA LEU A 767 -20.68 -19.24 6.37
C LEU A 767 -21.82 -19.44 7.38
N GLU A 768 -22.52 -18.34 7.70
CA GLU A 768 -23.65 -18.35 8.62
C GLU A 768 -24.83 -19.20 8.12
N LEU A 769 -25.82 -19.40 8.99
CA LEU A 769 -27.02 -20.18 8.69
C LEU A 769 -28.20 -19.23 8.47
N GLY A 770 -28.80 -19.26 7.29
CA GLY A 770 -29.88 -18.33 6.96
C GLY A 770 -30.12 -18.18 5.47
N GLN A 771 -30.57 -16.99 5.06
CA GLN A 771 -30.72 -16.63 3.66
C GLN A 771 -29.51 -15.83 3.18
N HIS A 772 -28.95 -16.25 2.05
CA HIS A 772 -27.76 -15.67 1.46
C HIS A 772 -28.02 -15.39 -0.02
N VAL A 773 -27.27 -14.46 -0.62
CA VAL A 773 -27.33 -14.18 -2.06
C VAL A 773 -25.99 -14.52 -2.66
N VAL A 774 -26.00 -15.36 -3.70
CA VAL A 774 -24.84 -15.50 -4.60
C VAL A 774 -25.04 -14.56 -5.78
N VAL A 775 -23.96 -13.87 -6.15
CA VAL A 775 -23.89 -12.99 -7.31
C VAL A 775 -22.75 -13.45 -8.19
N MET A 776 -22.98 -13.57 -9.49
CA MET A 776 -21.91 -13.60 -10.49
C MET A 776 -21.88 -12.26 -11.19
N TYR A 777 -20.70 -11.65 -11.28
CA TYR A 777 -20.51 -10.36 -11.93
C TYR A 777 -19.34 -10.38 -12.91
N GLY A 778 -19.45 -9.57 -13.95
CA GLY A 778 -18.48 -9.41 -15.03
C GLY A 778 -18.90 -8.25 -15.94
N SER A 779 -18.56 -8.31 -17.22
CA SER A 779 -19.04 -7.37 -18.23
C SER A 779 -20.09 -7.98 -19.16
N ASP A 780 -21.02 -7.16 -19.66
CA ASP A 780 -21.86 -7.49 -20.81
C ASP A 780 -21.11 -7.30 -22.15
N VAL A 781 -21.71 -7.75 -23.25
CA VAL A 781 -21.19 -7.61 -24.63
C VAL A 781 -20.96 -6.16 -25.10
N SER A 782 -21.38 -5.15 -24.33
CA SER A 782 -21.12 -3.72 -24.57
C SER A 782 -20.06 -3.13 -23.63
N GLY A 783 -19.44 -3.96 -22.76
CA GLY A 783 -18.43 -3.54 -21.79
C GLY A 783 -18.97 -2.94 -20.50
N ASN A 784 -20.29 -2.96 -20.27
CA ASN A 784 -20.89 -2.44 -19.03
C ASN A 784 -20.82 -3.50 -17.91
N TYR A 785 -20.82 -3.06 -16.66
CA TYR A 785 -20.98 -3.96 -15.51
C TYR A 785 -22.30 -4.74 -15.60
N PHE A 786 -22.22 -6.06 -15.45
CA PHE A 786 -23.36 -6.97 -15.56
C PHE A 786 -23.30 -8.02 -14.46
N ASP A 787 -24.42 -8.20 -13.74
CA ASP A 787 -24.56 -9.20 -12.70
C ASP A 787 -25.81 -10.09 -12.83
N GLN A 788 -25.71 -11.28 -12.25
CA GLN A 788 -26.78 -12.26 -12.11
C GLN A 788 -26.80 -12.80 -10.69
N ARG A 789 -27.99 -13.03 -10.12
CA ARG A 789 -28.17 -13.34 -8.69
C ARG A 789 -29.02 -14.59 -8.48
N ALA A 790 -28.73 -15.35 -7.42
CA ALA A 790 -29.60 -16.40 -6.91
C ALA A 790 -29.67 -16.37 -5.38
N ARG A 791 -30.81 -16.79 -4.82
CA ARG A 791 -31.01 -16.91 -3.37
C ARG A 791 -30.65 -18.30 -2.89
N LEU A 792 -29.83 -18.38 -1.86
CA LEU A 792 -29.51 -19.60 -1.13
C LEU A 792 -30.24 -19.58 0.23
N THR A 793 -30.63 -20.75 0.71
CA THR A 793 -30.77 -21.01 2.14
C THR A 793 -29.64 -21.93 2.57
N VAL A 794 -28.72 -21.41 3.38
CA VAL A 794 -27.58 -22.16 3.91
C VAL A 794 -28.03 -22.88 5.16
N LEU A 795 -27.96 -24.20 5.12
CA LEU A 795 -28.38 -25.10 6.19
C LEU A 795 -27.17 -25.56 7.01
N ALA A 796 -27.43 -25.84 8.29
CA ALA A 796 -26.51 -26.60 9.11
C ALA A 796 -26.25 -27.96 8.45
N HIS A 797 -24.99 -28.41 8.47
CA HIS A 797 -24.69 -29.81 8.19
C HIS A 797 -25.49 -30.69 9.17
N PRO A 798 -26.36 -31.60 8.68
CA PRO A 798 -27.24 -32.36 9.56
C PRO A 798 -26.42 -33.29 10.47
N PRO A 799 -26.81 -33.49 11.74
CA PRO A 799 -26.10 -34.42 12.62
C PRO A 799 -26.04 -35.83 12.04
N VAL A 800 -24.90 -36.51 12.21
CA VAL A 800 -24.63 -37.84 11.62
C VAL A 800 -25.74 -38.87 11.97
N TRP A 801 -26.34 -38.77 13.15
CA TRP A 801 -27.43 -39.65 13.58
C TRP A 801 -28.74 -39.45 12.79
N VAL A 802 -28.99 -38.25 12.24
CA VAL A 802 -30.12 -37.98 11.34
C VAL A 802 -29.90 -38.64 9.97
N GLN A 803 -28.67 -38.63 9.47
CA GLN A 803 -28.31 -39.27 8.19
C GLN A 803 -28.29 -40.80 8.29
N LEU A 804 -27.84 -41.37 9.42
CA LEU A 804 -27.86 -42.82 9.66
C LEU A 804 -29.27 -43.41 9.82
N GLY A 805 -30.30 -42.60 10.05
CA GLY A 805 -31.68 -43.07 10.29
C GLY A 805 -32.40 -43.65 9.07
N LEU A 806 -31.98 -43.32 7.85
CA LEU A 806 -32.76 -43.55 6.62
C LEU A 806 -32.26 -44.61 5.63
N PRO A 807 -31.33 -45.51 5.99
CA PRO A 807 -31.32 -46.88 5.45
C PRO A 807 -31.95 -47.90 6.39
N ALA A 808 -31.85 -47.68 7.72
CA ALA A 808 -32.21 -48.67 8.74
C ALA A 808 -33.71 -49.01 8.74
N ALA A 809 -34.59 -48.01 8.56
CA ALA A 809 -36.04 -48.23 8.54
C ALA A 809 -36.53 -49.10 7.35
N GLY A 810 -35.87 -49.01 6.19
CA GLY A 810 -36.22 -49.82 5.01
C GLY A 810 -35.81 -51.28 5.16
N LEU A 811 -34.62 -51.55 5.69
CA LEU A 811 -34.15 -52.92 5.91
C LEU A 811 -34.87 -53.61 7.08
N LEU A 812 -35.15 -52.90 8.18
CA LEU A 812 -35.91 -53.48 9.31
C LEU A 812 -37.37 -53.81 8.94
N THR A 813 -38.02 -53.03 8.08
CA THR A 813 -39.38 -53.35 7.63
C THR A 813 -39.42 -54.55 6.68
N ILE A 814 -38.42 -54.72 5.80
CA ILE A 814 -38.30 -55.91 4.94
C ILE A 814 -38.00 -57.17 5.77
N VAL A 815 -37.08 -57.09 6.74
CA VAL A 815 -36.76 -58.23 7.63
C VAL A 815 -37.95 -58.60 8.51
N ALA A 816 -38.63 -57.63 9.13
CA ALA A 816 -39.84 -57.87 9.92
C ALA A 816 -40.98 -58.47 9.09
N GLY A 817 -41.17 -57.98 7.85
CA GLY A 817 -42.15 -58.54 6.91
C GLY A 817 -41.85 -60.00 6.54
N ALA A 818 -40.60 -60.33 6.24
CA ALA A 818 -40.17 -61.70 5.97
C ALA A 818 -40.37 -62.62 7.19
N SER A 819 -40.00 -62.16 8.39
CA SER A 819 -40.20 -62.92 9.65
C SER A 819 -41.67 -63.17 9.94
N LEU A 820 -42.56 -62.18 9.74
CA LEU A 820 -44.00 -62.33 9.92
C LEU A 820 -44.60 -63.34 8.93
N VAL A 821 -44.20 -63.33 7.66
CA VAL A 821 -44.67 -64.30 6.65
C VAL A 821 -44.20 -65.73 6.98
N VAL A 822 -42.97 -65.91 7.46
CA VAL A 822 -42.46 -67.22 7.90
C VAL A 822 -43.18 -67.71 9.16
N TRP A 823 -43.43 -66.84 10.14
CA TRP A 823 -44.17 -67.16 11.37
C TRP A 823 -45.63 -67.53 11.06
N TRP A 824 -46.31 -66.77 10.20
CA TRP A 824 -47.69 -67.04 9.78
C TRP A 824 -47.83 -68.34 8.96
N ARG A 825 -46.83 -68.70 8.16
CA ARG A 825 -46.77 -70.03 7.51
C ARG A 825 -46.59 -71.16 8.52
N ARG A 826 -45.66 -71.04 9.48
CA ARG A 826 -45.47 -72.06 10.54
C ARG A 826 -46.69 -72.22 11.45
N GLY A 827 -47.42 -71.13 11.73
CA GLY A 827 -48.66 -71.15 12.52
C GLY A 827 -49.82 -71.91 11.86
N ARG A 828 -49.81 -72.10 10.52
CA ARG A 828 -50.83 -72.91 9.83
C ARG A 828 -50.53 -74.41 9.83
N THR A 829 -49.27 -74.82 9.94
CA THR A 829 -48.85 -76.24 9.98
C THR A 829 -48.98 -76.91 11.36
N GLN A 830 -49.49 -76.21 12.38
CA GLN A 830 -49.78 -76.79 13.72
C GLN A 830 -51.26 -76.69 14.10
N ARG A 831 -52.17 -76.54 13.13
CA ARG A 831 -53.61 -76.38 13.38
C ARG A 831 -54.51 -77.32 12.57
N THR A 832 -53.99 -78.52 12.28
CA THR A 832 -54.69 -79.63 11.59
C THR A 832 -54.55 -80.98 12.30
N ASP A 833 -54.00 -81.01 13.53
CA ASP A 833 -53.93 -82.19 14.42
C ASP A 833 -54.62 -81.91 15.77
N ARG A 834 -55.79 -81.25 15.71
CA ARG A 834 -56.86 -81.21 16.72
C ARG A 834 -58.18 -80.83 16.07
#